data_AF-A0A974NBM9-F1
#
_entry.id   AF-A0A974NBM9-F1
#
_cell.length_a   1.000
_cell.length_b   1.000
_cell.length_c   1.000
_cell.angle_alpha   90.00
_cell.angle_beta   90.00
_cell.angle_gamma   90.00
#
_symmetry.space_group_name_H-M   'P 1'
#
loop_
_entity.id
_entity.type
_entity.pdbx_description
1 polymer ?
#
loop_
_entity_poly.entity_id
_entity_poly.type
_entity_poly.pdbx_seq_one_letter_code
_entity_poly.pdbx_strand_id
1 'polypeptide(L)'
;MTARLTGELTAAATVVLTAAISAVGVVCPVLSLVRYPQVLGAQTWATLAAVVPVLLSPLVPLVVLLVGVGTTRYRPGGLASGIETLAGWARTTSWLYVLTYLAGSLSLVATFAVDPRTRAALGSAPVLPVLPVLPASYLAVVVWRHPWRLAAGIGAISVLQVVVRSVVGGEGLTEVLLATSYDVVLTVTCSYPVTCLLARAQCVDQEDASRYASQARTLVAASRLEGQERARRLTHDHVLAALLAVLPSRGLDADQVHQQAHHALDALDPSPDAGPPRDLDHLTGLLAAWCRAHTTPACTWQVDAGPTRRSAGAGDVGAGEAGAGEAAVGEAGAGPGARPLPPQVLAALREAVLEALRNVECHARGRDAGRRVRVLLTVRQVRDGVRVVVRDDGVGFDPADAPQVHLGLRLSVRERMDALPGGWVQVDTAPGRGTRVFLGWAPPRPGYLPAAPEPRRCPPHDGLAVSWGGWATRLLTAAVSLGAWVHAAYWGARSGEWGLLAGCCSAAALTVASLCVAGPLAGSPGCWRIRAAAACVALAPAFFLASWVPAPVMGQDGWPYSYAVAVINLLILRDRSRWAWLALAGTAATTLGVGLVRQLPAVPLLVSLAYQLYDTTVLSGVIALVRRVEAAEGEARHLARLAGLEQEATVARLEEERRLLGRVRDISHPVLRRLRDAPVPLEDSLGAQVSRVEAELRDLVRVPRLTALPDLVEAVRRARERGVRVTQIDDAGRAAPTPATVPGTGGVVPGAGGSGPGAGGTVSGAGGMAPGVVGPDPGAVGPRTCPPVPAGLVPAAVRVLDAAQSGDDVLIRLSPPHGACAAVIRRRGHEELVEVPW
;
A
#
# COMPACT_ATOMS: atom_id res chain seq x y z
N MET A 1 7.87 -11.95 4.45
CA MET A 1 8.23 -10.50 4.54
C MET A 1 7.01 -9.58 4.41
N THR A 2 5.78 -10.08 4.16
CA THR A 2 4.55 -9.26 4.16
C THR A 2 4.15 -8.63 5.48
N ALA A 3 4.70 -9.12 6.59
CA ALA A 3 4.61 -8.40 7.85
C ALA A 3 5.36 -7.04 7.83
N ARG A 4 6.21 -6.75 6.81
CA ARG A 4 6.96 -5.48 6.68
C ARG A 4 6.21 -4.37 5.93
N LEU A 5 5.25 -4.68 5.06
CA LEU A 5 4.51 -3.61 4.33
C LEU A 5 3.27 -3.13 5.09
N THR A 6 2.69 -3.95 5.97
CA THR A 6 1.51 -3.58 6.79
C THR A 6 1.87 -2.78 8.04
N GLY A 7 3.03 -2.11 8.02
CA GLY A 7 3.62 -1.50 9.21
C GLY A 7 4.20 -0.12 9.00
N GLU A 8 4.28 0.40 7.78
CA GLU A 8 5.00 1.65 7.50
C GLU A 8 4.31 2.88 8.09
N LEU A 9 3.00 3.06 7.90
CA LEU A 9 2.25 4.15 8.54
C LEU A 9 2.30 4.00 10.06
N THR A 10 2.12 2.78 10.56
CA THR A 10 2.21 2.54 12.00
C THR A 10 3.62 2.82 12.55
N ALA A 11 4.67 2.55 11.77
CA ALA A 11 6.06 2.81 12.12
C ALA A 11 6.37 4.30 12.10
N ALA A 12 5.95 5.02 11.07
CA ALA A 12 6.09 6.47 10.98
C ALA A 12 5.33 7.17 12.11
N ALA A 13 4.08 6.75 12.38
CA ALA A 13 3.30 7.25 13.50
C ALA A 13 3.99 6.96 14.84
N THR A 14 4.54 5.76 15.03
CA THR A 14 5.33 5.40 16.23
C THR A 14 6.49 6.37 16.44
N VAL A 15 7.29 6.63 15.39
CA VAL A 15 8.45 7.53 15.46
C VAL A 15 8.04 8.97 15.81
N VAL A 16 7.01 9.49 15.13
CA VAL A 16 6.49 10.85 15.36
C VAL A 16 5.96 10.99 16.78
N LEU A 17 5.18 10.01 17.25
CA LEU A 17 4.61 10.00 18.59
C LEU A 17 5.70 9.94 19.66
N THR A 18 6.69 9.05 19.52
CA THR A 18 7.82 8.99 20.46
C THR A 18 8.59 10.30 20.49
N ALA A 19 8.87 10.93 19.35
CA ALA A 19 9.56 12.22 19.30
C ALA A 19 8.75 13.33 20.00
N ALA A 20 7.44 13.39 19.76
CA ALA A 20 6.55 14.36 20.39
C ALA A 20 6.42 14.17 21.90
N ILE A 21 6.21 12.93 22.37
CA ILE A 21 6.18 12.60 23.80
C ILE A 21 7.53 12.92 24.46
N SER A 22 8.65 12.71 23.75
CA SER A 22 9.98 13.06 24.27
C SER A 22 10.18 14.57 24.37
N ALA A 23 9.71 15.35 23.40
CA ALA A 23 9.71 16.80 23.51
C ALA A 23 8.89 17.28 24.72
N VAL A 24 7.74 16.63 25.01
CA VAL A 24 6.91 16.86 26.22
C VAL A 24 7.69 16.53 27.47
N GLY A 25 8.37 15.39 27.46
CA GLY A 25 9.18 14.94 28.56
C GLY A 25 10.36 15.86 28.91
N VAL A 26 10.85 16.67 27.97
CA VAL A 26 11.97 17.60 28.22
C VAL A 26 11.50 18.94 28.79
N VAL A 27 10.36 19.46 28.32
CA VAL A 27 9.84 20.77 28.75
C VAL A 27 9.19 20.70 30.13
N CYS A 28 8.52 19.58 30.44
CA CYS A 28 7.78 19.40 31.68
C CYS A 28 8.64 19.46 32.96
N PRO A 29 9.84 18.86 33.02
CA PRO A 29 10.80 19.03 34.12
C PRO A 29 11.22 20.47 34.35
N VAL A 30 11.48 21.23 33.27
CA VAL A 30 11.89 22.65 33.37
C VAL A 30 10.78 23.49 33.97
N LEU A 31 9.53 23.31 33.50
CA LEU A 31 8.36 23.98 34.08
C LEU A 31 8.10 23.55 35.53
N SER A 32 8.37 22.28 35.87
CA SER A 32 8.21 21.77 37.24
C SER A 32 9.27 22.32 38.20
N LEU A 33 10.50 22.51 37.74
CA LEU A 33 11.57 23.16 38.51
C LEU A 33 11.28 24.64 38.75
N VAL A 34 10.67 25.33 37.78
CA VAL A 34 10.16 26.71 37.96
C VAL A 34 9.02 26.74 38.99
N ARG A 35 8.18 25.70 39.02
CA ARG A 35 7.07 25.57 39.96
C ARG A 35 7.55 25.31 41.40
N TYR A 36 8.69 24.62 41.59
CA TYR A 36 9.22 24.28 42.91
C TYR A 36 10.73 24.60 43.03
N PRO A 37 11.12 25.89 43.08
CA PRO A 37 12.53 26.29 43.11
C PRO A 37 13.29 25.79 44.35
N GLN A 38 12.57 25.49 45.44
CA GLN A 38 13.13 24.99 46.70
C GLN A 38 13.72 23.57 46.58
N VAL A 39 13.40 22.83 45.51
CA VAL A 39 13.94 21.49 45.21
C VAL A 39 15.45 21.55 44.91
N LEU A 40 15.95 22.67 44.38
CA LEU A 40 17.37 22.84 44.03
C LEU A 40 18.24 23.28 45.22
N GLY A 41 17.64 23.90 46.25
CA GLY A 41 18.38 24.56 47.33
C GLY A 41 18.62 23.73 48.59
N ALA A 42 17.91 22.61 48.79
CA ALA A 42 17.81 21.96 50.11
C ALA A 42 18.09 20.45 50.17
N GLN A 43 18.73 19.85 49.16
CA GLN A 43 18.70 18.38 48.98
C GLN A 43 20.06 17.67 49.12
N THR A 44 20.04 16.51 49.77
CA THR A 44 21.17 15.55 49.89
C THR A 44 21.46 14.87 48.54
N TRP A 45 22.71 14.44 48.31
CA TRP A 45 23.12 13.78 47.06
C TRP A 45 22.23 12.58 46.62
N ALA A 46 21.57 11.92 47.56
CA ALA A 46 20.69 10.77 47.31
C ALA A 46 19.41 11.13 46.54
N THR A 47 18.78 12.28 46.81
CA THR A 47 17.57 12.71 46.08
C THR A 47 17.90 13.24 44.70
N LEU A 48 19.03 13.93 44.54
CA LEU A 48 19.55 14.30 43.22
C LEU A 48 19.86 13.06 42.36
N ALA A 49 20.46 12.01 42.94
CA ALA A 49 20.76 10.76 42.25
C ALA A 49 19.51 9.98 41.79
N ALA A 50 18.38 10.11 42.48
CA ALA A 50 17.12 9.46 42.10
C ALA A 50 16.29 10.30 41.09
N VAL A 51 16.31 11.63 41.23
CA VAL A 51 15.45 12.54 40.45
C VAL A 51 16.05 12.89 39.09
N VAL A 52 17.36 13.13 39.01
CA VAL A 52 18.04 13.55 37.77
C VAL A 52 17.90 12.50 36.65
N PRO A 53 18.06 11.18 36.88
CA PRO A 53 17.87 10.18 35.84
C PRO A 53 16.43 10.15 35.30
N VAL A 54 15.42 10.32 36.16
CA VAL A 54 14.01 10.34 35.74
C VAL A 54 13.73 11.57 34.87
N LEU A 55 14.28 12.74 35.23
CA LEU A 55 14.08 13.98 34.48
C LEU A 55 14.84 14.04 33.15
N LEU A 56 16.03 13.44 33.07
CA LEU A 56 16.85 13.41 31.85
C LEU A 56 16.52 12.24 30.93
N SER A 57 15.91 11.17 31.44
CA SER A 57 15.57 9.97 30.64
C SER A 57 14.69 10.22 29.40
N PRO A 58 13.79 11.23 29.31
CA PRO A 58 13.09 11.57 28.07
C PRO A 58 14.01 12.08 26.94
N LEU A 59 15.22 12.56 27.26
CA LEU A 59 16.21 12.97 26.25
C LEU A 59 16.77 11.77 25.47
N VAL A 60 16.82 10.59 26.09
CA VAL A 60 17.38 9.37 25.48
C VAL A 60 16.61 8.98 24.21
N PRO A 61 15.27 8.80 24.21
CA PRO A 61 14.53 8.53 22.98
C PRO A 61 14.68 9.65 21.94
N LEU A 62 14.71 10.92 22.36
CA LEU A 62 14.88 12.05 21.44
C LEU A 62 16.24 12.02 20.71
N VAL A 63 17.33 11.84 21.46
CA VAL A 63 18.69 11.78 20.92
C VAL A 63 18.88 10.55 20.05
N VAL A 64 18.39 9.38 20.48
CA VAL A 64 18.46 8.14 19.69
C VAL A 64 17.70 8.28 18.38
N LEU A 65 16.52 8.93 18.38
CA LEU A 65 15.79 9.20 17.14
C LEU A 65 16.51 10.20 16.23
N LEU A 66 17.09 11.28 16.77
CA LEU A 66 17.88 12.25 16.00
C LEU A 66 19.11 11.59 15.34
N VAL A 67 19.86 10.79 16.10
CA VAL A 67 21.00 10.01 15.59
C VAL A 67 20.54 8.96 14.57
N GLY A 68 19.40 8.31 14.83
CA GLY A 68 18.76 7.38 13.91
C GLY A 68 18.38 8.02 12.58
N VAL A 69 17.82 9.23 12.60
CA VAL A 69 17.48 9.98 11.38
C VAL A 69 18.75 10.33 10.59
N GLY A 70 19.82 10.70 11.28
CA GLY A 70 21.13 10.95 10.66
C GLY A 70 21.73 9.71 9.99
N THR A 71 21.64 8.54 10.63
CA THR A 71 22.21 7.28 10.14
C THR A 71 21.34 6.60 9.06
N THR A 72 20.02 6.78 9.10
CA THR A 72 19.10 6.23 8.09
C THR A 72 19.19 6.93 6.74
N ARG A 73 19.61 8.20 6.68
CA ARG A 73 19.92 8.89 5.41
C ARG A 73 21.04 8.22 4.60
N TYR A 74 21.88 7.40 5.23
CA TYR A 74 23.00 6.72 4.59
C TYR A 74 22.78 5.22 4.35
N ARG A 75 21.60 4.67 4.69
CA ARG A 75 21.34 3.24 4.50
C ARG A 75 20.92 2.90 3.07
N PRO A 76 21.48 1.84 2.46
CA PRO A 76 21.21 1.44 1.08
C PRO A 76 19.81 0.81 0.83
N GLY A 77 18.90 0.84 1.81
CA GLY A 77 17.58 0.16 1.77
C GLY A 77 16.36 1.07 1.54
N GLY A 78 16.56 2.36 1.22
CA GLY A 78 15.48 3.34 1.02
C GLY A 78 14.81 3.84 2.31
N LEU A 79 13.95 4.86 2.17
CA LEU A 79 13.26 5.53 3.29
C LEU A 79 12.42 4.58 4.16
N ALA A 80 11.74 3.61 3.54
CA ALA A 80 10.87 2.64 4.21
C ALA A 80 11.61 1.76 5.23
N SER A 81 12.75 1.16 4.83
CA SER A 81 13.57 0.36 5.74
C SER A 81 14.16 1.21 6.87
N GLY A 82 14.46 2.47 6.60
CA GLY A 82 14.86 3.45 7.61
C GLY A 82 13.78 3.67 8.67
N ILE A 83 12.54 3.92 8.24
CA ILE A 83 11.39 4.18 9.12
C ILE A 83 11.07 2.98 10.02
N GLU A 84 11.08 1.75 9.50
CA GLU A 84 10.86 0.55 10.32
C GLU A 84 11.93 0.40 11.41
N THR A 85 13.19 0.66 11.06
CA THR A 85 14.31 0.57 12.03
C THR A 85 14.21 1.67 13.09
N LEU A 86 13.84 2.89 12.69
CA LEU A 86 13.55 3.99 13.60
C LEU A 86 12.38 3.68 14.52
N ALA A 87 11.32 3.05 14.03
CA ALA A 87 10.19 2.62 14.86
C ALA A 87 10.60 1.52 15.84
N GLY A 88 11.51 0.63 15.44
CA GLY A 88 12.16 -0.31 16.34
C GLY A 88 12.89 0.40 17.49
N TRP A 89 13.72 1.39 17.17
CA TRP A 89 14.46 2.18 18.15
C TRP A 89 13.54 3.04 19.03
N ALA A 90 12.47 3.58 18.46
CA ALA A 90 11.44 4.31 19.17
C ALA A 90 10.78 3.43 20.26
N ARG A 91 10.43 2.18 19.92
CA ARG A 91 9.83 1.23 20.88
C ARG A 91 10.81 0.80 21.97
N THR A 92 12.06 0.53 21.64
CA THR A 92 13.07 0.11 22.63
C THR A 92 13.39 1.22 23.62
N THR A 93 13.57 2.45 23.12
CA THR A 93 13.82 3.62 23.97
C THR A 93 12.60 4.01 24.80
N SER A 94 11.38 3.83 24.27
CA SER A 94 10.13 3.99 25.04
C SER A 94 10.04 3.00 26.20
N TRP A 95 10.37 1.71 25.98
CA TRP A 95 10.45 0.71 27.05
C TRP A 95 11.51 1.06 28.10
N LEU A 96 12.69 1.48 27.65
CA LEU A 96 13.78 1.87 28.54
C LEU A 96 13.33 3.01 29.47
N TYR A 97 12.65 4.03 28.93
CA TYR A 97 12.10 5.11 29.73
C TYR A 97 11.11 4.62 30.80
N VAL A 98 10.16 3.76 30.43
CA VAL A 98 9.18 3.20 31.38
C VAL A 98 9.88 2.42 32.51
N LEU A 99 10.93 1.67 32.17
CA LEU A 99 11.74 0.94 33.16
C LEU A 99 12.54 1.87 34.07
N THR A 100 13.20 2.90 33.51
CA THR A 100 13.95 3.90 34.29
C THR A 100 13.04 4.66 35.25
N TYR A 101 11.83 5.03 34.80
CA TYR A 101 10.81 5.65 35.63
C TYR A 101 10.40 4.74 36.81
N LEU A 102 10.14 3.46 36.54
CA LEU A 102 9.74 2.48 37.56
C LEU A 102 10.87 2.27 38.58
N ALA A 103 12.10 2.08 38.11
CA ALA A 103 13.27 1.92 38.95
C ALA A 103 13.55 3.16 39.81
N GLY A 104 13.46 4.37 39.23
CA GLY A 104 13.65 5.62 39.96
C GLY A 104 12.59 5.83 41.04
N SER A 105 11.32 5.53 40.74
CA SER A 105 10.21 5.61 41.69
C SER A 105 10.36 4.61 42.84
N LEU A 106 10.73 3.37 42.54
CA LEU A 106 10.97 2.34 43.56
C LEU A 106 12.19 2.67 44.43
N SER A 107 13.27 3.20 43.83
CA SER A 107 14.44 3.67 44.58
C SER A 107 14.06 4.79 45.55
N LEU A 108 13.24 5.75 45.10
CA LEU A 108 12.73 6.83 45.95
C LEU A 108 11.93 6.28 47.13
N VAL A 109 11.01 5.34 46.88
CA VAL A 109 10.23 4.67 47.92
C VAL A 109 11.14 3.95 48.92
N ALA A 110 12.15 3.21 48.44
CA ALA A 110 13.10 2.50 49.30
C ALA A 110 13.92 3.47 50.17
N THR A 111 14.46 4.55 49.61
CA THR A 111 15.25 5.53 50.35
C THR A 111 14.46 6.18 51.49
N PHE A 112 13.22 6.59 51.22
CA PHE A 112 12.36 7.24 52.22
C PHE A 112 11.72 6.26 53.22
N ALA A 113 11.56 4.98 52.84
CA ALA A 113 11.13 3.93 53.76
C ALA A 113 12.22 3.55 54.78
N VAL A 114 13.50 3.61 54.38
CA VAL A 114 14.63 3.21 55.23
C VAL A 114 15.05 4.30 56.22
N ASP A 115 15.03 5.59 55.82
CA ASP A 115 15.35 6.70 56.73
C ASP A 115 14.25 7.78 56.75
N PRO A 116 13.23 7.63 57.63
CA PRO A 116 12.16 8.61 57.76
C PRO A 116 12.63 10.01 58.18
N ARG A 117 13.85 10.17 58.70
CA ARG A 117 14.41 11.49 59.11
C ARG A 117 14.76 12.34 57.89
N THR A 118 15.01 11.72 56.74
CA THR A 118 15.15 12.45 55.46
C THR A 118 13.87 13.23 55.13
N ARG A 119 12.68 12.69 55.43
CA ARG A 119 11.40 13.39 55.26
C ARG A 119 11.33 14.71 56.06
N ALA A 120 11.82 14.70 57.30
CA ALA A 120 11.84 15.88 58.15
C ALA A 120 12.83 16.96 57.66
N ALA A 121 13.96 16.54 57.07
CA ALA A 121 14.93 17.44 56.46
C ALA A 121 14.44 18.08 55.15
N LEU A 122 13.51 17.43 54.43
CA LEU A 122 12.95 17.89 53.16
C LEU A 122 11.80 18.90 53.28
N GLY A 123 11.21 19.06 54.48
CA GLY A 123 10.03 19.91 54.70
C GLY A 123 8.79 19.46 53.93
N SER A 124 7.78 20.34 53.82
CA SER A 124 6.55 20.13 53.04
C SER A 124 6.75 20.31 51.53
N ALA A 125 7.99 20.39 51.05
CA ALA A 125 8.26 20.49 49.63
C ALA A 125 7.78 19.19 48.96
N PRO A 126 6.73 19.24 48.12
CA PRO A 126 6.23 18.05 47.47
C PRO A 126 7.38 17.52 46.61
N VAL A 127 7.96 16.40 47.00
CA VAL A 127 8.91 15.67 46.18
C VAL A 127 8.23 15.47 44.85
N LEU A 128 8.84 16.08 43.82
CA LEU A 128 8.42 16.20 42.43
C LEU A 128 7.22 15.30 42.09
N PRO A 129 6.05 15.83 41.67
CA PRO A 129 5.00 14.96 41.14
C PRO A 129 5.58 14.22 39.96
N VAL A 130 5.92 12.96 40.20
CA VAL A 130 6.40 12.02 39.21
C VAL A 130 5.21 11.84 38.26
N LEU A 131 5.15 12.65 37.20
CA LEU A 131 4.00 12.75 36.31
C LEU A 131 3.82 11.42 35.57
N PRO A 132 2.77 10.63 35.87
CA PRO A 132 2.57 9.32 35.26
C PRO A 132 2.13 9.40 33.79
N VAL A 133 1.78 10.61 33.33
CA VAL A 133 1.32 10.90 31.98
C VAL A 133 2.36 10.50 30.92
N LEU A 134 3.63 10.79 31.16
CA LEU A 134 4.73 10.47 30.25
C LEU A 134 4.96 8.95 30.10
N PRO A 135 5.21 8.18 31.17
CA PRO A 135 5.46 6.74 31.04
C PRO A 135 4.26 5.99 30.48
N ALA A 136 3.03 6.41 30.80
CA ALA A 136 1.84 5.81 30.22
C ALA A 136 1.66 6.15 28.72
N SER A 137 2.06 7.35 28.28
CA SER A 137 2.08 7.70 26.86
C SER A 137 3.12 6.88 26.08
N TYR A 138 4.30 6.67 26.64
CA TYR A 138 5.30 5.75 26.07
C TYR A 138 4.82 4.29 26.08
N LEU A 139 4.15 3.85 27.15
CA LEU A 139 3.54 2.53 27.23
C LEU A 139 2.48 2.35 26.14
N ALA A 140 1.68 3.39 25.85
CA ALA A 140 0.73 3.39 24.74
C ALA A 140 1.42 3.18 23.40
N VAL A 141 2.53 3.87 23.12
CA VAL A 141 3.30 3.67 21.87
C VAL A 141 3.79 2.22 21.69
N VAL A 142 4.09 1.54 22.79
CA VAL A 142 4.68 0.20 22.77
C VAL A 142 3.63 -0.91 22.78
N VAL A 143 2.57 -0.74 23.55
CA VAL A 143 1.63 -1.80 23.94
C VAL A 143 0.24 -1.58 23.33
N TRP A 144 0.02 -0.53 22.53
CA TRP A 144 -1.28 -0.20 21.89
C TRP A 144 -2.01 -1.38 21.23
N ARG A 145 -1.30 -2.38 20.71
CA ARG A 145 -1.88 -3.60 20.10
C ARG A 145 -2.64 -4.48 21.10
N HIS A 146 -2.41 -4.27 22.40
CA HIS A 146 -2.99 -5.04 23.48
C HIS A 146 -3.61 -4.08 24.50
N PRO A 147 -4.87 -3.64 24.32
CA PRO A 147 -5.51 -2.64 25.17
C PRO A 147 -5.55 -3.07 26.64
N TRP A 148 -5.71 -4.37 26.90
CA TRP A 148 -5.65 -4.94 28.25
C TRP A 148 -4.28 -4.76 28.92
N ARG A 149 -3.18 -4.88 28.16
CA ARG A 149 -1.83 -4.66 28.70
C ARG A 149 -1.57 -3.17 28.93
N LEU A 150 -2.12 -2.28 28.09
CA LEU A 150 -2.08 -0.83 28.33
C LEU A 150 -2.85 -0.48 29.61
N ALA A 151 -4.08 -1.00 29.77
CA ALA A 151 -4.88 -0.78 30.97
C ALA A 151 -4.19 -1.33 32.23
N ALA A 152 -3.62 -2.54 32.16
CA ALA A 152 -2.86 -3.13 33.26
C ALA A 152 -1.64 -2.30 33.63
N GLY A 153 -0.90 -1.78 32.65
CA GLY A 153 0.27 -0.94 32.92
C GLY A 153 -0.08 0.45 33.45
N ILE A 154 -1.16 1.08 32.96
CA ILE A 154 -1.70 2.31 33.57
C ILE A 154 -2.11 2.03 35.02
N GLY A 155 -2.78 0.90 35.28
CA GLY A 155 -3.11 0.46 36.64
C GLY A 155 -1.87 0.30 37.53
N ALA A 156 -0.83 -0.36 37.04
CA ALA A 156 0.43 -0.53 37.78
C ALA A 156 1.13 0.80 38.08
N ILE A 157 1.18 1.73 37.12
CA ILE A 157 1.72 3.08 37.31
C ILE A 157 0.88 3.84 38.36
N SER A 158 -0.45 3.67 38.36
CA SER A 158 -1.34 4.29 39.32
C SER A 158 -1.11 3.77 40.75
N VAL A 159 -0.97 2.45 40.91
CA VAL A 159 -0.65 1.84 42.21
C VAL A 159 0.71 2.33 42.72
N LEU A 160 1.72 2.37 41.85
CA LEU A 160 3.03 2.91 42.19
C LEU A 160 2.93 4.36 42.64
N GLN A 161 2.07 5.16 42.00
CA GLN A 161 1.85 6.55 42.38
C GLN A 161 1.19 6.69 43.76
N VAL A 162 0.20 5.85 44.10
CA VAL A 162 -0.37 5.79 45.45
C VAL A 162 0.72 5.52 46.49
N VAL A 163 1.60 4.54 46.21
CA VAL A 163 2.70 4.18 47.11
C VAL A 163 3.69 5.33 47.25
N VAL A 164 4.11 5.95 46.14
CA VAL A 164 5.04 7.10 46.16
C VAL A 164 4.45 8.26 46.96
N ARG A 165 3.19 8.64 46.74
CA ARG A 165 2.54 9.73 47.48
C ARG A 165 2.38 9.45 48.97
N SER A 166 2.02 8.21 49.31
CA SER A 166 1.88 7.80 50.71
C SER A 166 3.23 7.73 51.42
N VAL A 167 4.21 7.01 50.83
CA VAL A 167 5.50 6.70 51.47
C VAL A 167 6.49 7.85 51.40
N VAL A 168 6.50 8.61 50.30
CA VAL A 168 7.42 9.75 50.10
C VAL A 168 6.73 11.07 50.43
N GLY A 169 5.55 11.32 49.86
CA GLY A 169 4.79 12.56 50.07
C GLY A 169 4.24 12.71 51.49
N GLY A 170 3.83 11.61 52.12
CA GLY A 170 3.20 11.64 53.45
C GLY A 170 1.80 12.26 53.44
N GLU A 171 1.15 12.27 52.28
CA GLU A 171 -0.19 12.78 52.07
C GLU A 171 -1.24 11.89 52.78
N GLY A 172 -2.35 12.47 53.22
CA GLY A 172 -3.47 11.71 53.78
C GLY A 172 -4.17 10.86 52.74
N LEU A 173 -4.88 9.81 53.17
CA LEU A 173 -5.53 8.86 52.26
C LEU A 173 -6.50 9.53 51.26
N THR A 174 -7.22 10.56 51.68
CA THR A 174 -8.13 11.33 50.82
C THR A 174 -7.38 12.13 49.75
N GLU A 175 -6.28 12.79 50.13
CA GLU A 175 -5.43 13.54 49.18
C GLU A 175 -4.77 12.59 48.17
N VAL A 176 -4.21 11.47 48.63
CA VAL A 176 -3.58 10.47 47.76
C VAL A 176 -4.56 9.92 46.73
N LEU A 177 -5.77 9.53 47.17
CA LEU A 177 -6.78 8.97 46.28
C LEU A 177 -7.30 10.00 45.27
N LEU A 178 -7.58 11.22 45.71
CA LEU A 178 -8.03 12.30 44.85
C LEU A 178 -6.96 12.62 43.79
N ALA A 179 -5.74 12.84 44.24
CA ALA A 179 -4.62 13.19 43.40
C ALA A 179 -4.30 12.09 42.37
N THR A 180 -4.35 10.83 42.79
CA THR A 180 -4.11 9.68 41.89
C THR A 180 -5.24 9.52 40.89
N SER A 181 -6.49 9.65 41.32
CA SER A 181 -7.65 9.56 40.42
C SER A 181 -7.59 10.64 39.32
N TYR A 182 -7.18 11.85 39.68
CA TYR A 182 -6.94 12.95 38.76
C TYR A 182 -5.86 12.61 37.72
N ASP A 183 -4.71 12.13 38.18
CA ASP A 183 -3.59 11.79 37.31
C ASP A 183 -3.91 10.60 36.39
N VAL A 184 -4.73 9.64 36.85
CA VAL A 184 -5.24 8.54 36.02
C VAL A 184 -6.13 9.07 34.90
N VAL A 185 -7.08 9.95 35.19
CA VAL A 185 -7.98 10.52 34.18
C VAL A 185 -7.17 11.30 33.13
N LEU A 186 -6.20 12.10 33.58
CA LEU A 186 -5.31 12.85 32.68
C LEU A 186 -4.45 11.91 31.82
N THR A 187 -3.87 10.88 32.44
CA THR A 187 -3.04 9.88 31.78
C THR A 187 -3.80 9.11 30.70
N VAL A 188 -5.02 8.66 31.00
CA VAL A 188 -5.89 8.00 30.02
C VAL A 188 -6.26 8.98 28.90
N THR A 189 -6.54 10.24 29.21
CA THR A 189 -6.90 11.25 28.20
C THR A 189 -5.75 11.57 27.26
N CYS A 190 -4.51 11.67 27.74
CA CYS A 190 -3.34 11.97 26.90
C CYS A 190 -2.88 10.74 26.08
N SER A 191 -3.02 9.53 26.61
CA SER A 191 -2.64 8.28 25.91
C SER A 191 -3.69 7.77 24.91
N TYR A 192 -4.96 8.12 25.11
CA TYR A 192 -6.06 7.74 24.22
C TYR A 192 -5.88 8.22 22.76
N PRO A 193 -5.52 9.49 22.48
CA PRO A 193 -5.19 9.97 21.13
C PRO A 193 -4.11 9.14 20.45
N VAL A 194 -3.03 8.82 21.17
CA VAL A 194 -1.88 8.05 20.68
C VAL A 194 -2.34 6.67 20.21
N THR A 195 -3.18 6.01 21.01
CA THR A 195 -3.71 4.67 20.70
C THR A 195 -4.68 4.73 19.53
N CYS A 196 -5.53 5.76 19.45
CA CYS A 196 -6.45 5.94 18.33
C CYS A 196 -5.71 6.17 17.00
N LEU A 197 -4.65 6.99 17.01
CA LEU A 197 -3.86 7.28 15.81
C LEU A 197 -3.14 6.01 15.32
N LEU A 198 -2.52 5.26 16.23
CA LEU A 198 -1.85 4.00 15.88
C LEU A 198 -2.84 2.94 15.37
N ALA A 199 -4.01 2.81 16.01
CA ALA A 199 -5.07 1.91 15.56
C ALA A 199 -5.62 2.29 14.18
N ARG A 200 -5.79 3.59 13.92
CA ARG A 200 -6.25 4.09 12.61
C ARG A 200 -5.22 3.82 11.52
N ALA A 201 -3.93 4.10 11.76
CA ALA A 201 -2.86 3.79 10.82
C ALA A 201 -2.86 2.30 10.46
N GLN A 202 -3.10 1.43 11.44
CA GLN A 202 -3.18 -0.02 11.25
C GLN A 202 -4.39 -0.44 10.40
N CYS A 203 -5.55 0.17 10.64
CA CYS A 203 -6.76 -0.09 9.88
C CYS A 203 -6.58 0.30 8.42
N VAL A 204 -5.96 1.46 8.17
CA VAL A 204 -5.63 1.92 6.82
C VAL A 204 -4.65 0.97 6.13
N ASP A 205 -3.57 0.56 6.81
CA ASP A 205 -2.61 -0.41 6.26
C ASP A 205 -3.29 -1.75 5.87
N GLN A 206 -4.26 -2.21 6.66
CA GLN A 206 -5.01 -3.45 6.39
C GLN A 206 -6.02 -3.29 5.24
N GLU A 207 -6.79 -2.20 5.25
CA GLU A 207 -7.73 -1.89 4.17
C GLU A 207 -6.99 -1.75 2.84
N ASP A 208 -5.87 -1.03 2.82
CA ASP A 208 -5.06 -0.83 1.61
C ASP A 208 -4.46 -2.15 1.09
N ALA A 209 -3.96 -3.02 1.97
CA ALA A 209 -3.48 -4.34 1.58
C ALA A 209 -4.61 -5.20 0.97
N SER A 210 -5.80 -5.16 1.56
CA SER A 210 -6.97 -5.89 1.06
C SER A 210 -7.44 -5.37 -0.31
N ARG A 211 -7.44 -4.04 -0.49
CA ARG A 211 -7.80 -3.38 -1.76
C ARG A 211 -6.81 -3.74 -2.86
N TYR A 212 -5.50 -3.61 -2.61
CA TYR A 212 -4.47 -4.02 -3.57
C TYR A 212 -4.64 -5.48 -3.99
N ALA A 213 -4.80 -6.39 -3.03
CA ALA A 213 -4.97 -7.82 -3.33
C ALA A 213 -6.26 -8.12 -4.12
N SER A 214 -7.32 -7.32 -3.96
CA SER A 214 -8.55 -7.45 -4.76
C SER A 214 -8.37 -6.92 -6.19
N GLN A 215 -7.68 -5.78 -6.35
CA GLN A 215 -7.40 -5.16 -7.65
C GLN A 215 -6.39 -5.99 -8.47
N ALA A 216 -5.33 -6.50 -7.83
CA ALA A 216 -4.36 -7.38 -8.46
C ALA A 216 -5.04 -8.63 -9.03
N ARG A 217 -5.89 -9.31 -8.24
CA ARG A 217 -6.60 -10.51 -8.69
C ARG A 217 -7.50 -10.26 -9.89
N THR A 218 -8.22 -9.15 -9.92
CA THR A 218 -9.12 -8.82 -11.03
C THR A 218 -8.36 -8.42 -12.29
N LEU A 219 -7.33 -7.58 -12.16
CA LEU A 219 -6.51 -7.14 -13.29
C LEU A 219 -5.69 -8.29 -13.89
N VAL A 220 -5.07 -9.14 -13.07
CA VAL A 220 -4.33 -10.32 -13.52
C VAL A 220 -5.24 -11.31 -14.24
N ALA A 221 -6.47 -11.54 -13.74
CA ALA A 221 -7.43 -12.40 -14.42
C ALA A 221 -7.84 -11.85 -15.80
N ALA A 222 -8.12 -10.55 -15.89
CA ALA A 222 -8.42 -9.89 -17.17
C ALA A 222 -7.25 -9.97 -18.16
N SER A 223 -6.03 -9.77 -17.67
CA SER A 223 -4.81 -9.78 -18.49
C SER A 223 -4.49 -11.17 -19.04
N ARG A 224 -4.78 -12.24 -18.28
CA ARG A 224 -4.69 -13.63 -18.77
C ARG A 224 -5.66 -13.87 -19.94
N LEU A 225 -6.89 -13.37 -19.85
CA LEU A 225 -7.87 -13.50 -20.94
C LEU A 225 -7.41 -12.75 -22.20
N GLU A 226 -6.82 -11.56 -22.05
CA GLU A 226 -6.23 -10.82 -23.18
C GLU A 226 -5.08 -11.59 -23.83
N GLY A 227 -4.20 -12.21 -23.03
CA GLY A 227 -3.11 -13.05 -23.51
C GLY A 227 -3.60 -14.27 -24.30
N GLN A 228 -4.65 -14.93 -23.80
CA GLN A 228 -5.31 -16.02 -24.53
C GLN A 228 -5.89 -15.54 -25.85
N GLU A 229 -6.61 -14.42 -25.87
CA GLU A 229 -7.24 -13.88 -27.07
C GLU A 229 -6.21 -13.48 -28.14
N ARG A 230 -5.08 -12.86 -27.73
CA ARG A 230 -3.97 -12.58 -28.65
C ARG A 230 -3.38 -13.84 -29.26
N ALA A 231 -3.09 -14.85 -28.43
CA ALA A 231 -2.57 -16.13 -28.92
C ALA A 231 -3.57 -16.82 -29.87
N ARG A 232 -4.87 -16.75 -29.60
CA ARG A 232 -5.92 -17.26 -30.50
C ARG A 232 -5.91 -16.56 -31.86
N ARG A 233 -5.82 -15.22 -31.89
CA ARG A 233 -5.73 -14.44 -33.13
C ARG A 233 -4.48 -14.81 -33.93
N LEU A 234 -3.31 -14.85 -33.29
CA LEU A 234 -2.06 -15.27 -33.95
C LEU A 234 -2.16 -16.68 -34.54
N THR A 235 -2.75 -17.62 -33.79
CA THR A 235 -2.99 -19.00 -34.26
C THR A 235 -3.91 -19.02 -35.47
N HIS A 236 -4.96 -18.20 -35.48
CA HIS A 236 -5.91 -18.13 -36.59
C HIS A 236 -5.27 -17.51 -37.85
N ASP A 237 -4.63 -16.36 -37.70
CA ASP A 237 -4.13 -15.55 -38.80
C ASP A 237 -2.92 -16.17 -39.49
N HIS A 238 -2.07 -16.90 -38.76
CA HIS A 238 -0.82 -17.44 -39.30
C HIS A 238 -0.84 -18.97 -39.43
N VAL A 239 -1.16 -19.70 -38.35
CA VAL A 239 -1.02 -21.16 -38.30
C VAL A 239 -2.16 -21.86 -39.04
N LEU A 240 -3.41 -21.56 -38.66
CA LEU A 240 -4.59 -22.15 -39.31
C LEU A 240 -4.70 -21.69 -40.76
N ALA A 241 -4.37 -20.43 -41.06
CA ALA A 241 -4.34 -19.92 -42.43
C ALA A 241 -3.38 -20.73 -43.33
N ALA A 242 -2.15 -20.99 -42.86
CA ALA A 242 -1.16 -21.76 -43.61
C ALA A 242 -1.56 -23.24 -43.78
N LEU A 243 -2.12 -23.87 -42.74
CA LEU A 243 -2.63 -25.25 -42.84
C LEU A 243 -3.79 -25.36 -43.84
N LEU A 244 -4.71 -24.38 -43.83
CA LEU A 244 -5.85 -24.35 -44.75
C LEU A 244 -5.47 -24.03 -46.19
N ALA A 245 -4.25 -23.51 -46.43
CA ALA A 245 -3.77 -23.18 -47.77
C ALA A 245 -3.63 -24.39 -48.70
N VAL A 246 -3.41 -25.56 -48.09
CA VAL A 246 -3.19 -26.85 -48.75
C VAL A 246 -4.49 -27.46 -49.27
N LEU A 247 -5.65 -27.03 -48.74
CA LEU A 247 -6.92 -27.64 -49.09
C LEU A 247 -7.33 -27.27 -50.53
N PRO A 248 -7.73 -28.26 -51.36
CA PRO A 248 -8.10 -28.05 -52.77
C PRO A 248 -9.18 -26.99 -52.98
N SER A 249 -10.00 -26.73 -51.96
CA SER A 249 -11.08 -25.75 -51.95
C SER A 249 -10.62 -24.29 -52.01
N ARG A 250 -9.33 -23.98 -51.79
CA ARG A 250 -8.79 -22.61 -51.86
C ARG A 250 -8.05 -22.25 -53.15
N GLY A 251 -7.63 -23.24 -53.94
CA GLY A 251 -7.01 -23.02 -55.26
C GLY A 251 -5.70 -22.21 -55.26
N LEU A 252 -4.91 -22.26 -54.18
CA LEU A 252 -3.63 -21.55 -54.07
C LEU A 252 -2.51 -22.28 -54.82
N ASP A 253 -1.57 -21.52 -55.36
CA ASP A 253 -0.38 -22.06 -56.06
C ASP A 253 0.65 -22.60 -55.05
N ALA A 254 1.50 -23.53 -55.49
CA ALA A 254 2.43 -24.22 -54.61
C ALA A 254 3.43 -23.26 -53.93
N ASP A 255 3.90 -22.23 -54.63
CA ASP A 255 4.78 -21.21 -54.05
C ASP A 255 4.11 -20.42 -52.92
N GLN A 256 2.79 -20.17 -53.04
CA GLN A 256 2.02 -19.46 -52.02
C GLN A 256 1.82 -20.33 -50.77
N VAL A 257 1.67 -21.64 -50.92
CA VAL A 257 1.57 -22.59 -49.80
C VAL A 257 2.90 -22.67 -49.04
N HIS A 258 4.02 -22.77 -49.74
CA HIS A 258 5.35 -22.76 -49.12
C HIS A 258 5.61 -21.45 -48.38
N GLN A 259 5.26 -20.31 -48.97
CA GLN A 259 5.44 -19.00 -48.37
C GLN A 259 4.58 -18.81 -47.11
N GLN A 260 3.33 -19.28 -47.11
CA GLN A 260 2.48 -19.25 -45.91
C GLN A 260 2.99 -20.19 -44.81
N ALA A 261 3.49 -21.38 -45.15
CA ALA A 261 4.13 -22.28 -44.19
C ALA A 261 5.40 -21.67 -43.58
N HIS A 262 6.20 -20.97 -44.39
CA HIS A 262 7.38 -20.25 -43.93
C HIS A 262 7.02 -19.11 -42.96
N HIS A 263 6.04 -18.27 -43.31
CA HIS A 263 5.57 -17.20 -42.44
C HIS A 263 4.95 -17.71 -41.12
N ALA A 264 4.22 -18.82 -41.17
CA ALA A 264 3.66 -19.44 -39.97
C ALA A 264 4.75 -20.01 -39.05
N LEU A 265 5.80 -20.61 -39.61
CA LEU A 265 6.95 -21.08 -38.85
C LEU A 265 7.75 -19.91 -38.26
N ASP A 266 7.96 -18.81 -38.98
CA ASP A 266 8.66 -17.63 -38.45
C ASP A 266 7.85 -16.94 -37.32
N ALA A 267 6.52 -16.99 -37.37
CA ALA A 267 5.65 -16.46 -36.32
C ALA A 267 5.66 -17.33 -35.04
N LEU A 268 5.80 -18.66 -35.17
CA LEU A 268 5.90 -19.60 -34.05
C LEU A 268 7.32 -19.73 -33.50
N ASP A 269 8.30 -19.58 -34.39
CA ASP A 269 9.73 -19.70 -34.18
C ASP A 269 10.45 -18.51 -34.81
N PRO A 270 10.42 -17.34 -34.16
CA PRO A 270 11.29 -16.25 -34.57
C PRO A 270 12.74 -16.77 -34.53
N SER A 271 13.38 -16.84 -35.71
CA SER A 271 14.68 -17.47 -35.92
C SER A 271 15.72 -17.06 -34.85
N PRO A 272 16.55 -17.98 -34.32
CA PRO A 272 17.60 -17.66 -33.35
C PRO A 272 18.73 -16.79 -33.94
N ASP A 273 18.86 -16.69 -35.27
CA ASP A 273 19.74 -15.72 -35.94
C ASP A 273 19.10 -14.33 -36.03
N ALA A 274 17.78 -14.25 -35.88
CA ALA A 274 17.05 -13.06 -35.44
C ALA A 274 16.82 -13.11 -33.92
N GLY A 275 17.74 -13.74 -33.18
CA GLY A 275 17.73 -13.71 -31.73
C GLY A 275 17.88 -12.27 -31.23
N PRO A 276 17.52 -12.00 -29.96
CA PRO A 276 17.91 -10.75 -29.33
C PRO A 276 19.42 -10.61 -29.51
N PRO A 277 19.90 -9.45 -29.99
CA PRO A 277 21.31 -9.33 -30.32
C PRO A 277 22.11 -9.72 -29.07
N ARG A 278 23.15 -10.55 -29.22
CA ARG A 278 23.88 -11.14 -28.08
C ARG A 278 25.03 -10.26 -27.60
N ASP A 279 25.38 -9.25 -28.40
CA ASP A 279 26.47 -8.31 -28.12
C ASP A 279 26.14 -6.92 -28.65
N LEU A 280 26.66 -5.89 -27.97
CA LEU A 280 26.44 -4.48 -28.31
C LEU A 280 26.96 -4.17 -29.71
N ASP A 281 28.07 -4.79 -30.13
CA ASP A 281 28.65 -4.62 -31.46
C ASP A 281 27.73 -5.16 -32.56
N HIS A 282 27.03 -6.26 -32.30
CA HIS A 282 26.05 -6.82 -33.23
C HIS A 282 24.80 -5.93 -33.35
N LEU A 283 24.26 -5.43 -32.23
CA LEU A 283 23.18 -4.43 -32.23
C LEU A 283 23.58 -3.19 -33.04
N THR A 284 24.80 -2.70 -32.82
CA THR A 284 25.32 -1.51 -33.50
C THR A 284 25.48 -1.75 -35.00
N GLY A 285 25.94 -2.94 -35.41
CA GLY A 285 26.02 -3.35 -36.81
C GLY A 285 24.66 -3.40 -37.51
N LEU A 286 23.64 -3.96 -36.84
CA LEU A 286 22.26 -4.02 -37.35
C LEU A 286 21.64 -2.63 -37.52
N LEU A 287 21.78 -1.77 -36.52
CA LEU A 287 21.26 -0.40 -36.58
C LEU A 287 21.99 0.44 -37.64
N ALA A 288 23.30 0.24 -37.81
CA ALA A 288 24.06 0.89 -38.87
C ALA A 288 23.65 0.40 -40.27
N ALA A 289 23.36 -0.89 -40.43
CA ALA A 289 22.83 -1.44 -41.68
C ALA A 289 21.46 -0.84 -42.02
N TRP A 290 20.57 -0.72 -41.02
CA TRP A 290 19.27 -0.07 -41.19
C TRP A 290 19.42 1.39 -41.64
N CYS A 291 20.26 2.17 -40.95
CA CYS A 291 20.51 3.58 -41.29
C CYS A 291 21.05 3.77 -42.72
N ARG A 292 21.96 2.88 -43.17
CA ARG A 292 22.46 2.92 -44.55
C ARG A 292 21.37 2.63 -45.57
N ALA A 293 20.52 1.63 -45.31
CA ALA A 293 19.43 1.26 -46.22
C ALA A 293 18.35 2.35 -46.36
N HIS A 294 18.16 3.19 -45.34
CA HIS A 294 17.14 4.25 -45.32
C HIS A 294 17.72 5.64 -45.57
N THR A 295 18.98 5.73 -46.05
CA THR A 295 19.59 7.01 -46.44
C THR A 295 18.99 7.50 -47.75
N THR A 296 18.44 8.71 -47.74
CA THR A 296 17.89 9.39 -48.92
C THR A 296 18.47 10.81 -49.05
N PRO A 297 18.36 11.48 -50.22
CA PRO A 297 18.77 12.89 -50.36
C PRO A 297 18.06 13.85 -49.39
N ALA A 298 16.92 13.41 -48.85
CA ALA A 298 16.08 14.12 -47.91
C ALA A 298 16.40 13.83 -46.44
N CYS A 299 16.92 12.65 -46.11
CA CYS A 299 17.24 12.23 -44.75
C CYS A 299 18.57 11.47 -44.74
N THR A 300 19.60 12.07 -44.16
CA THR A 300 20.95 11.50 -44.10
C THR A 300 21.27 11.04 -42.68
N TRP A 301 21.80 9.82 -42.55
CA TRP A 301 22.08 9.19 -41.26
C TRP A 301 23.58 9.09 -41.04
N GLN A 302 24.02 9.45 -39.83
CA GLN A 302 25.39 9.26 -39.36
C GLN A 302 25.37 8.37 -38.12
N VAL A 303 26.19 7.32 -38.12
CA VAL A 303 26.31 6.41 -36.99
C VAL A 303 27.70 6.57 -36.36
N ASP A 304 27.73 7.02 -35.11
CA ASP A 304 28.95 7.14 -34.31
C ASP A 304 28.99 6.00 -33.29
N ALA A 305 29.69 4.94 -33.69
CA ALA A 305 30.00 3.77 -32.89
C ALA A 305 31.50 3.76 -32.64
N GLY A 306 31.94 4.07 -31.41
CA GLY A 306 33.36 4.04 -31.08
C GLY A 306 33.62 3.38 -29.74
N PRO A 307 34.77 2.69 -29.57
CA PRO A 307 35.22 2.24 -28.26
C PRO A 307 35.45 3.46 -27.36
N THR A 308 35.04 3.36 -26.09
CA THR A 308 35.24 4.42 -25.11
C THR A 308 36.74 4.67 -24.91
N ARG A 309 37.30 5.71 -25.54
CA ARG A 309 38.50 6.35 -25.00
C ARG A 309 38.12 6.86 -23.60
N ARG A 310 38.82 6.36 -22.58
CA ARG A 310 38.80 6.95 -21.23
C ARG A 310 39.08 8.44 -21.40
N SER A 311 38.08 9.26 -21.09
CA SER A 311 38.33 10.67 -20.84
C SER A 311 39.30 10.72 -19.66
N ALA A 312 40.57 11.03 -19.96
CA ALA A 312 41.53 11.45 -18.98
C ALA A 312 40.98 12.72 -18.31
N GLY A 313 40.38 12.53 -17.14
CA GLY A 313 40.21 13.59 -16.15
C GLY A 313 41.46 13.59 -15.30
N ALA A 314 42.24 14.65 -15.43
CA ALA A 314 43.44 14.95 -14.68
C ALA A 314 43.25 14.84 -13.15
N GLY A 315 44.29 14.37 -12.46
CA GLY A 315 44.38 14.37 -11.01
C GLY A 315 45.20 13.19 -10.46
N ASP A 316 46.46 13.08 -10.88
CA ASP A 316 47.45 12.20 -10.27
C ASP A 316 48.07 12.90 -9.04
N VAL A 317 48.00 12.24 -7.89
CA VAL A 317 49.03 12.28 -6.84
C VAL A 317 49.15 10.86 -6.25
N GLY A 318 50.04 10.06 -6.83
CA GLY A 318 51.24 9.60 -6.11
C GLY A 318 51.21 8.27 -5.34
N ALA A 319 52.16 7.41 -5.74
CA ALA A 319 52.84 6.32 -5.02
C ALA A 319 52.06 5.02 -4.77
N GLY A 320 52.62 3.81 -4.98
CA GLY A 320 54.00 3.39 -5.18
C GLY A 320 54.10 1.90 -5.55
N GLU A 321 55.34 1.46 -5.72
CA GLU A 321 55.86 0.32 -6.48
C GLU A 321 55.63 -1.11 -5.94
N ALA A 322 56.00 -2.08 -6.81
CA ALA A 322 56.45 -3.48 -6.62
C ALA A 322 55.53 -4.48 -7.34
N GLY A 323 55.99 -5.47 -8.10
CA GLY A 323 57.29 -6.05 -8.39
C GLY A 323 57.07 -7.33 -9.24
N ALA A 324 58.13 -7.81 -9.87
CA ALA A 324 58.21 -8.78 -10.98
C ALA A 324 57.60 -10.20 -10.78
N GLY A 325 57.37 -10.89 -11.90
CA GLY A 325 57.18 -12.35 -11.97
C GLY A 325 56.85 -12.87 -13.37
N GLU A 326 57.76 -13.66 -13.95
CA GLU A 326 57.79 -14.21 -15.31
C GLU A 326 56.73 -15.26 -15.69
N ALA A 327 56.54 -15.33 -17.00
CA ALA A 327 55.88 -16.29 -17.89
C ALA A 327 55.52 -17.70 -17.38
N ALA A 328 54.27 -18.08 -17.66
CA ALA A 328 53.88 -19.45 -17.98
C ALA A 328 52.88 -19.42 -19.15
N VAL A 329 53.21 -20.12 -20.24
CA VAL A 329 52.35 -20.33 -21.41
C VAL A 329 51.24 -21.31 -21.03
N GLY A 330 49.99 -20.90 -21.19
CA GLY A 330 48.79 -21.72 -21.07
C GLY A 330 47.65 -21.10 -21.88
N GLU A 331 46.95 -21.94 -22.66
CA GLU A 331 45.74 -21.57 -23.41
C GLU A 331 44.63 -20.96 -22.51
N ALA A 332 43.73 -20.21 -23.14
CA ALA A 332 42.40 -19.77 -22.69
C ALA A 332 42.30 -18.51 -21.80
N GLY A 333 41.50 -17.55 -22.27
CA GLY A 333 40.93 -16.49 -21.44
C GLY A 333 40.65 -15.19 -22.17
N ALA A 334 39.41 -15.00 -22.63
CA ALA A 334 38.87 -13.72 -23.07
C ALA A 334 39.19 -12.61 -22.04
N GLY A 335 39.69 -11.46 -22.52
CA GLY A 335 40.02 -10.32 -21.67
C GLY A 335 38.80 -9.83 -20.85
N PRO A 336 38.98 -9.43 -19.58
CA PRO A 336 37.88 -9.02 -18.73
C PRO A 336 37.47 -7.57 -19.05
N GLY A 337 36.24 -7.36 -19.52
CA GLY A 337 35.72 -6.01 -19.65
C GLY A 337 34.36 -5.82 -20.32
N ALA A 338 33.85 -6.79 -21.07
CA ALA A 338 32.49 -6.74 -21.62
C ALA A 338 31.68 -7.88 -21.03
N ARG A 339 30.90 -7.58 -19.98
CA ARG A 339 29.89 -8.53 -19.52
C ARG A 339 28.77 -8.52 -20.57
N PRO A 340 28.40 -9.68 -21.16
CA PRO A 340 27.35 -9.71 -22.18
C PRO A 340 26.03 -9.20 -21.58
N LEU A 341 25.36 -8.33 -22.34
CA LEU A 341 24.09 -7.74 -21.94
C LEU A 341 23.00 -8.82 -21.96
N PRO A 342 22.02 -8.78 -21.03
CA PRO A 342 20.92 -9.73 -21.06
C PRO A 342 20.19 -9.67 -22.41
N PRO A 343 19.88 -10.80 -23.06
CA PRO A 343 19.25 -10.81 -24.39
C PRO A 343 17.98 -9.95 -24.46
N GLN A 344 17.14 -10.02 -23.42
CA GLN A 344 15.93 -9.21 -23.30
C GLN A 344 16.17 -7.69 -23.37
N VAL A 345 17.28 -7.22 -22.82
CA VAL A 345 17.68 -5.80 -22.83
C VAL A 345 18.08 -5.39 -24.24
N LEU A 346 18.82 -6.25 -24.95
CA LEU A 346 19.26 -5.95 -26.30
C LEU A 346 18.11 -5.98 -27.32
N ALA A 347 17.14 -6.89 -27.17
CA ALA A 347 15.91 -6.88 -27.98
C ALA A 347 15.08 -5.61 -27.76
N ALA A 348 14.82 -5.24 -26.50
CA ALA A 348 14.03 -4.06 -26.18
C ALA A 348 14.75 -2.76 -26.60
N LEU A 349 16.07 -2.66 -26.42
CA LEU A 349 16.86 -1.54 -26.95
C LEU A 349 16.78 -1.48 -28.49
N ARG A 350 16.93 -2.61 -29.19
CA ARG A 350 16.82 -2.65 -30.66
C ARG A 350 15.48 -2.11 -31.14
N GLU A 351 14.39 -2.60 -30.55
CA GLU A 351 13.04 -2.18 -30.95
C GLU A 351 12.76 -0.71 -30.63
N ALA A 352 13.16 -0.26 -29.43
CA ALA A 352 12.99 1.12 -29.01
C ALA A 352 13.77 2.09 -29.90
N VAL A 353 15.01 1.73 -30.29
CA VAL A 353 15.83 2.53 -31.20
C VAL A 353 15.25 2.54 -32.62
N LEU A 354 14.89 1.37 -33.18
CA LEU A 354 14.31 1.29 -34.53
C LEU A 354 13.03 2.13 -34.64
N GLU A 355 12.22 2.13 -33.60
CA GLU A 355 11.00 2.92 -33.55
C GLU A 355 11.27 4.43 -33.41
N ALA A 356 12.28 4.81 -32.62
CA ALA A 356 12.77 6.19 -32.59
C ALA A 356 13.27 6.65 -33.98
N LEU A 357 13.98 5.78 -34.72
CA LEU A 357 14.46 6.07 -36.07
C LEU A 357 13.29 6.20 -37.07
N ARG A 358 12.27 5.33 -37.00
CA ARG A 358 11.05 5.45 -37.82
C ARG A 358 10.27 6.73 -37.55
N ASN A 359 10.20 7.14 -36.28
CA ASN A 359 9.57 8.41 -35.90
C ASN A 359 10.30 9.61 -36.51
N VAL A 360 11.63 9.57 -36.59
CA VAL A 360 12.41 10.59 -37.29
C VAL A 360 12.08 10.61 -38.78
N GLU A 361 12.04 9.44 -39.44
CA GLU A 361 11.71 9.34 -40.87
C GLU A 361 10.30 9.88 -41.20
N CYS A 362 9.32 9.55 -40.37
CA CYS A 362 7.92 9.92 -40.60
C CYS A 362 7.63 11.40 -40.26
N HIS A 363 8.35 11.98 -39.29
CA HIS A 363 7.92 13.24 -38.67
C HIS A 363 8.95 14.37 -38.68
N ALA A 364 10.25 14.09 -38.78
CA ALA A 364 11.28 15.12 -38.63
C ALA A 364 11.23 16.22 -39.72
N ARG A 365 10.60 15.94 -40.87
CA ARG A 365 10.42 16.90 -41.98
C ARG A 365 9.21 17.82 -41.81
N GLY A 366 8.27 17.47 -40.92
CA GLY A 366 7.00 18.19 -40.78
C GLY A 366 6.23 18.25 -42.10
N ARG A 367 5.59 19.40 -42.40
CA ARG A 367 4.85 19.62 -43.66
C ARG A 367 5.73 20.08 -44.83
N ASP A 368 7.02 20.31 -44.60
CA ASP A 368 7.95 20.84 -45.61
C ASP A 368 8.69 19.69 -46.31
N ALA A 369 8.20 19.31 -47.49
CA ALA A 369 8.77 18.25 -48.31
C ALA A 369 10.17 18.59 -48.89
N GLY A 370 10.63 19.84 -48.80
CA GLY A 370 11.97 20.28 -49.23
C GLY A 370 13.04 20.19 -48.15
N ARG A 371 12.66 20.08 -46.87
CA ARG A 371 13.60 20.07 -45.73
C ARG A 371 14.48 18.82 -45.76
N ARG A 372 15.79 19.02 -45.63
CA ARG A 372 16.77 17.95 -45.41
C ARG A 372 17.02 17.78 -43.92
N VAL A 373 16.96 16.53 -43.44
CA VAL A 373 17.17 16.19 -42.03
C VAL A 373 18.46 15.37 -41.90
N ARG A 374 19.31 15.76 -40.94
CA ARG A 374 20.48 14.99 -40.52
C ARG A 374 20.19 14.32 -39.19
N VAL A 375 20.47 13.03 -39.15
CA VAL A 375 20.25 12.21 -37.97
C VAL A 375 21.58 11.61 -37.51
N LEU A 376 21.89 11.76 -36.22
CA LEU A 376 23.03 11.17 -35.56
C LEU A 376 22.55 10.09 -34.60
N LEU A 377 22.99 8.85 -34.84
CA LEU A 377 22.84 7.72 -33.93
C LEU A 377 24.16 7.48 -33.22
N THR A 378 24.15 7.50 -31.88
CA THR A 378 25.33 7.20 -31.05
C THR A 378 25.02 6.01 -30.15
N VAL A 379 25.86 4.98 -30.18
CA VAL A 379 25.76 3.80 -29.29
C VAL A 379 27.02 3.72 -28.44
N ARG A 380 26.88 3.73 -27.11
CA ARG A 380 28.00 3.69 -26.16
C ARG A 380 27.76 2.68 -25.05
N GLN A 381 28.75 1.85 -24.78
CA GLN A 381 28.81 1.06 -23.55
C GLN A 381 29.24 1.94 -22.39
N VAL A 382 28.61 1.80 -21.23
CA VAL A 382 28.90 2.58 -20.03
C VAL A 382 29.01 1.64 -18.84
N ARG A 383 30.24 1.40 -18.33
CA ARG A 383 30.54 0.46 -17.21
C ARG A 383 29.83 -0.89 -17.37
N ASP A 384 28.68 -1.07 -16.72
CA ASP A 384 27.89 -2.31 -16.71
C ASP A 384 26.62 -2.24 -17.58
N GLY A 385 26.42 -1.16 -18.36
CA GLY A 385 25.19 -0.87 -19.11
C GLY A 385 25.42 -0.25 -20.49
N VAL A 386 24.35 0.22 -21.12
CA VAL A 386 24.33 0.79 -22.48
C VAL A 386 23.59 2.12 -22.50
N ARG A 387 24.07 3.04 -23.33
CA ARG A 387 23.38 4.26 -23.70
C ARG A 387 23.34 4.40 -25.22
N VAL A 388 22.14 4.64 -25.76
CA VAL A 388 21.89 4.97 -27.16
C VAL A 388 21.30 6.37 -27.24
N VAL A 389 21.75 7.18 -28.19
CA VAL A 389 21.22 8.52 -28.45
C VAL A 389 20.84 8.62 -29.92
N VAL A 390 19.59 8.98 -30.19
CA VAL A 390 19.09 9.33 -31.53
C VAL A 390 18.86 10.84 -31.53
N ARG A 391 19.51 11.57 -32.45
CA ARG A 391 19.38 13.02 -32.57
C ARG A 391 19.07 13.41 -34.01
N ASP A 392 18.01 14.17 -34.23
CA ASP A 392 17.70 14.81 -35.51
C ASP A 392 17.73 16.35 -35.42
N ASP A 393 17.95 17.02 -36.56
CA ASP A 393 17.83 18.49 -36.72
C ASP A 393 16.51 18.91 -37.41
N GLY A 394 15.47 18.08 -37.25
CA GLY A 394 14.15 18.27 -37.84
C GLY A 394 13.30 19.37 -37.20
N VAL A 395 11.99 19.34 -37.46
CA VAL A 395 11.04 20.37 -37.00
C VAL A 395 10.82 20.39 -35.49
N GLY A 396 11.12 19.30 -34.77
CA GLY A 396 10.82 19.15 -33.34
C GLY A 396 9.33 19.27 -33.02
N PHE A 397 8.94 19.04 -31.77
CA PHE A 397 7.55 19.18 -31.32
C PHE A 397 7.47 19.66 -29.87
N ASP A 398 6.30 20.18 -29.47
CA ASP A 398 6.02 20.44 -28.06
C ASP A 398 5.45 19.16 -27.41
N PRO A 399 6.06 18.65 -26.32
CA PRO A 399 5.57 17.49 -25.58
C PRO A 399 4.17 17.64 -24.97
N ALA A 400 3.57 18.84 -24.96
CA ALA A 400 2.20 19.06 -24.50
C ALA A 400 1.15 18.92 -25.63
N ASP A 401 1.52 19.20 -26.88
CA ASP A 401 0.58 19.49 -27.97
C ASP A 401 0.52 18.44 -29.10
N ALA A 402 1.25 17.31 -29.03
CA ALA A 402 1.40 16.35 -30.14
C ALA A 402 0.78 14.95 -29.91
N PRO A 403 -0.55 14.79 -29.73
CA PRO A 403 -1.20 13.53 -29.32
C PRO A 403 -0.93 12.30 -30.20
N GLN A 404 -0.68 12.45 -31.52
CA GLN A 404 -0.38 11.32 -32.42
C GLN A 404 1.08 10.84 -32.29
N VAL A 405 2.04 11.76 -32.13
CA VAL A 405 3.46 11.45 -31.87
C VAL A 405 3.64 10.95 -30.44
N HIS A 406 2.79 11.41 -29.52
CA HIS A 406 2.73 10.92 -28.14
C HIS A 406 2.29 9.46 -28.09
N LEU A 407 1.46 8.97 -29.01
CA LEU A 407 1.04 7.57 -29.02
C LEU A 407 2.22 6.65 -29.39
N GLY A 408 2.95 6.96 -30.46
CA GLY A 408 4.12 6.19 -30.90
C GLY A 408 5.28 6.20 -29.90
N LEU A 409 5.64 7.38 -29.36
CA LEU A 409 6.77 7.48 -28.40
C LEU A 409 6.40 7.05 -26.97
N ARG A 410 5.18 7.34 -26.47
CA ARG A 410 4.76 6.93 -25.11
C ARG A 410 4.38 5.46 -25.03
N LEU A 411 3.61 4.91 -25.99
CA LEU A 411 3.18 3.52 -25.91
C LEU A 411 4.20 2.51 -26.44
N SER A 412 5.18 2.92 -27.24
CA SER A 412 6.04 1.94 -27.91
C SER A 412 7.51 2.06 -27.53
N VAL A 413 8.08 3.26 -27.39
CA VAL A 413 9.49 3.42 -26.99
C VAL A 413 9.62 3.44 -25.47
N ARG A 414 8.77 4.23 -24.79
CA ARG A 414 8.81 4.36 -23.33
C ARG A 414 8.33 3.10 -22.60
N GLU A 415 7.19 2.53 -22.97
CA GLU A 415 6.71 1.28 -22.39
C GLU A 415 7.72 0.12 -22.52
N ARG A 416 8.41 0.01 -23.68
CA ARG A 416 9.42 -1.03 -23.88
C ARG A 416 10.68 -0.84 -23.03
N MET A 417 11.12 0.41 -22.84
CA MET A 417 12.29 0.70 -22.00
C MET A 417 11.96 0.61 -20.51
N ASP A 418 10.77 1.04 -20.10
CA ASP A 418 10.29 0.97 -18.72
C ASP A 418 10.00 -0.48 -18.29
N ALA A 419 9.67 -1.37 -19.24
CA ALA A 419 9.53 -2.81 -19.00
C ALA A 419 10.85 -3.54 -18.67
N LEU A 420 12.01 -2.93 -18.94
CA LEU A 420 13.31 -3.47 -18.57
C LEU A 420 13.73 -3.00 -17.16
N PRO A 421 14.04 -3.92 -16.22
CA PRO A 421 14.64 -3.54 -14.95
C PRO A 421 15.96 -2.78 -15.15
N GLY A 422 15.98 -1.49 -14.79
CA GLY A 422 17.12 -0.59 -14.99
C GLY A 422 17.19 0.08 -16.37
N GLY A 423 16.16 -0.10 -17.22
CA GLY A 423 15.95 0.63 -18.46
C GLY A 423 15.37 2.03 -18.23
N TRP A 424 15.67 2.97 -19.11
CA TRP A 424 15.14 4.33 -19.07
C TRP A 424 15.13 4.97 -20.45
N VAL A 425 14.21 5.92 -20.65
CA VAL A 425 14.16 6.80 -21.82
C VAL A 425 13.98 8.25 -21.40
N GLN A 426 14.66 9.16 -22.10
CA GLN A 426 14.46 10.59 -21.96
C GLN A 426 14.36 11.21 -23.36
N VAL A 427 13.33 12.00 -23.60
CA VAL A 427 13.13 12.73 -24.86
C VAL A 427 13.29 14.21 -24.58
N ASP A 428 14.16 14.86 -25.35
CA ASP A 428 14.39 16.30 -25.34
C ASP A 428 14.06 16.84 -26.73
N THR A 429 12.97 17.60 -26.84
CA THR A 429 12.45 18.14 -28.09
C THR A 429 11.84 19.50 -27.83
N ALA A 430 11.92 20.37 -28.84
CA ALA A 430 11.19 21.63 -28.86
C ALA A 430 10.93 22.00 -30.32
N PRO A 431 9.81 22.68 -30.63
CA PRO A 431 9.56 23.18 -31.98
C PRO A 431 10.74 24.01 -32.49
N GLY A 432 11.22 23.69 -33.71
CA GLY A 432 12.35 24.32 -34.38
C GLY A 432 13.74 23.85 -33.95
N ARG A 433 13.88 22.99 -32.94
CA ARG A 433 15.19 22.52 -32.41
C ARG A 433 15.55 21.06 -32.73
N GLY A 434 14.67 20.34 -33.43
CA GLY A 434 14.79 18.90 -33.66
C GLY A 434 14.47 18.07 -32.40
N THR A 435 14.66 16.75 -32.47
CA THR A 435 14.42 15.84 -31.35
C THR A 435 15.68 15.08 -30.96
N ARG A 436 15.85 14.86 -29.65
CA ARG A 436 16.89 14.02 -29.06
C ARG A 436 16.23 12.96 -28.17
N VAL A 437 16.45 11.70 -28.50
CA VAL A 437 15.96 10.55 -27.73
C VAL A 437 17.16 9.86 -27.10
N PHE A 438 17.22 9.88 -25.77
CA PHE A 438 18.19 9.14 -24.97
C PHE A 438 17.55 7.85 -24.48
N LEU A 439 18.18 6.73 -24.76
CA LEU A 439 17.77 5.40 -24.34
C LEU A 439 18.92 4.79 -23.53
N GLY A 440 18.64 4.13 -22.43
CA GLY A 440 19.69 3.44 -21.71
C GLY A 440 19.22 2.33 -20.80
N TRP A 441 20.18 1.50 -20.41
CA TRP A 441 19.96 0.39 -19.49
C TRP A 441 21.19 0.20 -18.60
N ALA A 442 20.98 -0.05 -17.31
CA ALA A 442 22.02 -0.45 -16.38
C ALA A 442 21.50 -1.58 -15.46
N PRO A 443 22.34 -2.56 -15.08
CA PRO A 443 21.89 -3.71 -14.31
C PRO A 443 21.38 -3.28 -12.93
N PRO A 444 20.19 -3.75 -12.52
CA PRO A 444 19.71 -3.55 -11.16
C PRO A 444 20.59 -4.34 -10.20
N ARG A 445 20.90 -3.75 -9.03
CA ARG A 445 21.68 -4.43 -7.99
C ARG A 445 20.95 -5.71 -7.55
N PRO A 446 21.61 -6.89 -7.49
CA PRO A 446 20.94 -8.13 -7.13
C PRO A 446 20.52 -8.09 -5.66
N GLY A 447 19.22 -8.20 -5.39
CA GLY A 447 18.71 -8.26 -4.02
C GLY A 447 17.23 -7.95 -3.77
N TYR A 448 16.35 -7.84 -4.78
CA TYR A 448 14.93 -7.60 -4.47
C TYR A 448 13.95 -8.02 -5.58
N LEU A 449 13.33 -9.19 -5.41
CA LEU A 449 11.95 -9.48 -5.86
C LEU A 449 11.29 -10.30 -4.74
N PRO A 450 10.34 -9.76 -3.96
CA PRO A 450 9.63 -10.56 -2.98
C PRO A 450 8.58 -11.42 -3.69
N ALA A 451 8.60 -12.72 -3.41
CA ALA A 451 7.49 -13.62 -3.74
C ALA A 451 6.22 -13.19 -2.98
N ALA A 452 5.10 -13.14 -3.69
CA ALA A 452 3.78 -12.90 -3.13
C ALA A 452 3.47 -13.97 -2.07
N PRO A 453 3.16 -13.59 -0.82
CA PRO A 453 2.78 -14.56 0.19
C PRO A 453 1.30 -14.88 0.10
N GLU A 454 0.99 -16.14 0.37
CA GLU A 454 -0.39 -16.60 0.48
C GLU A 454 -1.17 -15.79 1.53
N PRO A 455 -2.47 -15.51 1.26
CA PRO A 455 -3.33 -14.81 2.20
C PRO A 455 -3.53 -15.68 3.45
N ARG A 456 -2.75 -15.41 4.50
CA ARG A 456 -3.12 -15.85 5.85
C ARG A 456 -4.43 -15.15 6.20
N ARG A 457 -5.52 -15.91 6.28
CA ARG A 457 -6.76 -15.49 6.91
C ARG A 457 -6.43 -15.14 8.37
N CYS A 458 -6.31 -13.87 8.68
CA CYS A 458 -6.55 -13.44 10.05
C CYS A 458 -8.01 -13.73 10.36
N PRO A 459 -8.34 -14.24 11.56
CA PRO A 459 -9.72 -14.26 12.01
C PRO A 459 -10.27 -12.83 11.95
N PRO A 460 -11.58 -12.65 11.76
CA PRO A 460 -12.18 -11.32 11.76
C PRO A 460 -11.83 -10.68 13.10
N HIS A 461 -10.92 -9.71 13.08
CA HIS A 461 -10.95 -8.70 14.12
C HIS A 461 -12.18 -7.89 13.78
N ASP A 462 -13.28 -8.32 14.40
CA ASP A 462 -14.54 -7.63 14.44
C ASP A 462 -14.30 -6.13 14.59
N GLY A 463 -15.25 -5.33 14.10
CA GLY A 463 -15.32 -3.87 14.17
C GLY A 463 -15.22 -3.27 15.58
N LEU A 464 -14.68 -3.99 16.55
CA LEU A 464 -14.16 -3.55 17.83
C LEU A 464 -13.28 -2.30 17.67
N ALA A 465 -12.14 -2.27 16.97
CA ALA A 465 -11.21 -1.11 17.00
C ALA A 465 -11.83 0.27 16.61
N VAL A 466 -12.82 0.29 15.72
CA VAL A 466 -13.57 1.50 15.33
C VAL A 466 -14.84 1.71 16.20
N SER A 467 -15.42 0.63 16.75
CA SER A 467 -16.52 0.72 17.74
C SER A 467 -16.05 1.03 19.17
N TRP A 468 -14.75 0.90 19.52
CA TRP A 468 -14.18 1.41 20.78
C TRP A 468 -14.33 2.93 20.88
N GLY A 469 -14.39 3.65 19.77
CA GLY A 469 -14.59 5.11 19.75
C GLY A 469 -15.88 5.58 20.42
N GLY A 470 -16.94 4.77 20.41
CA GLY A 470 -18.22 5.15 21.01
C GLY A 470 -18.25 5.01 22.53
N TRP A 471 -17.96 3.82 23.06
CA TRP A 471 -18.08 3.56 24.50
C TRP A 471 -16.83 4.01 25.28
N ALA A 472 -15.62 3.98 24.70
CA ALA A 472 -14.43 4.51 25.38
C ALA A 472 -14.50 6.03 25.54
N THR A 473 -14.96 6.78 24.53
CA THR A 473 -15.16 8.23 24.67
C THR A 473 -16.24 8.57 25.68
N ARG A 474 -17.31 7.75 25.78
CA ARG A 474 -18.35 7.89 26.82
C ARG A 474 -17.79 7.62 28.22
N LEU A 475 -16.99 6.57 28.40
CA LEU A 475 -16.33 6.28 29.68
C LEU A 475 -15.35 7.38 30.06
N LEU A 476 -14.56 7.89 29.11
CA LEU A 476 -13.65 9.00 29.35
C LEU A 476 -14.41 10.27 29.74
N THR A 477 -15.51 10.57 29.05
CA THR A 477 -16.41 11.69 29.38
C THR A 477 -17.00 11.54 30.77
N ALA A 478 -17.45 10.33 31.13
CA ALA A 478 -17.97 10.02 32.45
C ALA A 478 -16.89 10.19 33.53
N ALA A 479 -15.65 9.72 33.27
CA ALA A 479 -14.53 9.85 34.20
C ALA A 479 -14.10 11.31 34.40
N VAL A 480 -14.02 12.11 33.34
CA VAL A 480 -13.74 13.56 33.41
C VAL A 480 -14.83 14.28 34.19
N SER A 481 -16.10 13.97 33.92
CA SER A 481 -17.23 14.61 34.60
C SER A 481 -17.25 14.24 36.08
N LEU A 482 -17.12 12.94 36.41
CA LEU A 482 -17.08 12.46 37.78
C LEU A 482 -15.90 13.08 38.54
N GLY A 483 -14.70 13.10 37.94
CA GLY A 483 -13.51 13.72 38.53
C GLY A 483 -13.70 15.20 38.82
N ALA A 484 -14.31 15.95 37.90
CA ALA A 484 -14.62 17.37 38.09
C ALA A 484 -15.58 17.61 39.27
N TRP A 485 -16.62 16.78 39.44
CA TRP A 485 -17.56 16.88 40.56
C TRP A 485 -16.91 16.51 41.90
N VAL A 486 -16.05 15.49 41.93
CA VAL A 486 -15.29 15.13 43.14
C VAL A 486 -14.35 16.26 43.56
N HIS A 487 -13.65 16.90 42.61
CA HIS A 487 -12.78 18.05 42.90
C HIS A 487 -13.58 19.29 43.33
N ALA A 488 -14.75 19.53 42.75
CA ALA A 488 -15.63 20.61 43.18
C ALA A 488 -16.10 20.42 44.64
N ALA A 489 -16.47 19.19 45.02
CA ALA A 489 -16.86 18.88 46.39
C ALA A 489 -15.68 19.03 47.36
N TYR A 490 -14.51 18.49 47.01
CA TYR A 490 -13.29 18.62 47.81
C TYR A 490 -12.87 20.09 47.98
N TRP A 491 -12.86 20.85 46.90
CA TRP A 491 -12.54 22.28 46.92
C TRP A 491 -13.53 23.06 47.77
N GLY A 492 -14.84 22.82 47.61
CA GLY A 492 -15.88 23.47 48.38
C GLY A 492 -15.79 23.22 49.88
N ALA A 493 -15.44 21.99 50.28
CA ALA A 493 -15.21 21.66 51.68
C ALA A 493 -14.05 22.48 52.30
N ARG A 494 -13.07 22.90 51.49
CA ARG A 494 -11.88 23.64 51.94
C ARG A 494 -12.01 25.17 51.85
N SER A 495 -12.87 25.65 50.95
CA SER A 495 -13.00 27.08 50.59
C SER A 495 -14.32 27.72 51.03
N GLY A 496 -15.21 26.95 51.67
CA GLY A 496 -16.50 27.43 52.17
C GLY A 496 -17.59 27.49 51.10
N GLU A 497 -18.75 28.07 51.44
CA GLU A 497 -19.96 28.07 50.61
C GLU A 497 -19.77 28.68 49.22
N TRP A 498 -19.09 29.82 49.15
CA TRP A 498 -18.75 30.49 47.88
C TRP A 498 -17.81 29.65 47.01
N GLY A 499 -16.88 28.94 47.63
CA GLY A 499 -15.96 28.05 46.95
C GLY A 499 -16.64 26.81 46.38
N LEU A 500 -17.60 26.24 47.11
CA LEU A 500 -18.44 25.14 46.65
C LEU A 500 -19.29 25.55 45.43
N LEU A 501 -19.95 26.72 45.49
CA LEU A 501 -20.75 27.23 44.37
C LEU A 501 -19.90 27.42 43.10
N ALA A 502 -18.75 28.07 43.23
CA ALA A 502 -17.80 28.28 42.14
C ALA A 502 -17.24 26.96 41.56
N GLY A 503 -16.93 26.00 42.43
CA GLY A 503 -16.50 24.64 42.04
C GLY A 503 -17.58 23.91 41.26
N CYS A 504 -18.83 23.91 41.75
CA CYS A 504 -19.99 23.31 41.08
C CYS A 504 -20.25 23.93 39.71
N CYS A 505 -20.14 25.26 39.57
CA CYS A 505 -20.27 25.94 38.27
C CYS A 505 -19.19 25.48 37.28
N SER A 506 -17.95 25.36 37.76
CA SER A 506 -16.82 24.86 36.96
C SER A 506 -17.03 23.40 36.51
N ALA A 507 -17.48 22.52 37.43
CA ALA A 507 -17.76 21.12 37.14
C ALA A 507 -18.96 20.94 36.19
N ALA A 508 -20.02 21.73 36.35
CA ALA A 508 -21.16 21.75 35.46
C ALA A 508 -20.75 22.18 34.04
N ALA A 509 -19.95 23.24 33.90
CA ALA A 509 -19.43 23.69 32.61
C ALA A 509 -18.60 22.59 31.92
N LEU A 510 -17.69 21.94 32.63
CA LEU A 510 -16.88 20.83 32.09
C LEU A 510 -17.72 19.60 31.71
N THR A 511 -18.75 19.28 32.50
CA THR A 511 -19.68 18.18 32.23
C THR A 511 -20.48 18.47 30.95
N VAL A 512 -21.05 19.68 30.81
CA VAL A 512 -21.77 20.11 29.62
C VAL A 512 -20.86 20.09 28.39
N ALA A 513 -19.62 20.58 28.53
CA ALA A 513 -18.65 20.56 27.44
C ALA A 513 -18.32 19.13 27.00
N SER A 514 -18.06 18.23 27.95
CA SER A 514 -17.75 16.83 27.68
C SER A 514 -18.93 16.12 27.00
N LEU A 515 -20.17 16.32 27.48
CA LEU A 515 -21.38 15.75 26.87
C LEU A 515 -21.65 16.30 25.46
N CYS A 516 -21.41 17.59 25.25
CA CYS A 516 -21.52 18.20 23.92
C CYS A 516 -20.57 17.54 22.92
N VAL A 517 -19.40 17.10 23.39
CA VAL A 517 -18.40 16.37 22.61
C VAL A 517 -18.68 14.86 22.55
N ALA A 518 -19.35 14.24 23.52
CA ALA A 518 -19.56 12.78 23.63
C ALA A 518 -20.59 12.12 22.68
N GLY A 519 -21.02 12.80 21.62
CA GLY A 519 -21.99 12.24 20.65
C GLY A 519 -21.44 11.08 19.80
N PRO A 520 -22.31 10.18 19.27
CA PRO A 520 -21.90 9.11 18.35
C PRO A 520 -21.19 9.69 17.11
N LEU A 521 -20.23 8.91 16.56
CA LEU A 521 -19.46 9.28 15.36
C LEU A 521 -20.34 9.37 14.09
N ALA A 522 -21.51 8.71 14.09
CA ALA A 522 -22.48 8.78 13.02
C ALA A 522 -23.44 9.97 13.26
N GLY A 523 -23.27 11.03 12.46
CA GLY A 523 -24.02 12.27 12.54
C GLY A 523 -23.13 13.45 12.93
N SER A 524 -23.04 14.46 12.05
CA SER A 524 -22.32 15.69 12.39
C SER A 524 -23.01 16.33 13.60
N PRO A 525 -22.35 16.47 14.76
CA PRO A 525 -22.95 17.19 15.87
C PRO A 525 -23.31 18.60 15.39
N GLY A 526 -24.54 19.03 15.67
CA GLY A 526 -25.00 20.37 15.28
C GLY A 526 -23.99 21.43 15.73
N CYS A 527 -23.71 22.43 14.88
CA CYS A 527 -22.70 23.46 15.13
C CYS A 527 -22.86 24.15 16.50
N TRP A 528 -24.08 24.19 17.04
CA TRP A 528 -24.38 24.72 18.37
C TRP A 528 -23.71 23.92 19.50
N ARG A 529 -23.61 22.58 19.40
CA ARG A 529 -22.97 21.73 20.44
C ARG A 529 -21.48 22.02 20.55
N ILE A 530 -20.79 22.19 19.43
CA ILE A 530 -19.35 22.48 19.42
C ILE A 530 -19.08 23.89 19.95
N ARG A 531 -19.94 24.86 19.60
CA ARG A 531 -19.88 26.23 20.16
C ARG A 531 -20.10 26.23 21.67
N ALA A 532 -21.13 25.51 22.13
CA ALA A 532 -21.42 25.35 23.54
C ALA A 532 -20.26 24.70 24.29
N ALA A 533 -19.66 23.63 23.74
CA ALA A 533 -18.48 23.01 24.33
C ALA A 533 -17.30 23.98 24.45
N ALA A 534 -16.98 24.72 23.38
CA ALA A 534 -15.89 25.69 23.40
C ALA A 534 -16.13 26.82 24.41
N ALA A 535 -17.36 27.34 24.50
CA ALA A 535 -17.74 28.37 25.46
C ALA A 535 -17.67 27.85 26.91
N CYS A 536 -18.18 26.66 27.19
CA CYS A 536 -18.13 26.05 28.51
C CYS A 536 -16.69 25.75 28.96
N VAL A 537 -15.82 25.29 28.06
CA VAL A 537 -14.39 25.10 28.34
C VAL A 537 -13.71 26.43 28.68
N ALA A 538 -13.99 27.49 27.93
CA ALA A 538 -13.42 28.82 28.18
C ALA A 538 -13.86 29.42 29.52
N LEU A 539 -15.08 29.14 29.98
CA LEU A 539 -15.63 29.68 31.22
C LEU A 539 -15.27 28.86 32.47
N ALA A 540 -15.04 27.55 32.35
CA ALA A 540 -14.86 26.68 33.51
C ALA A 540 -13.71 27.12 34.45
N PRO A 541 -12.50 27.48 33.96
CA PRO A 541 -11.44 27.97 34.84
C PRO A 541 -11.75 29.32 35.49
N ALA A 542 -12.55 30.16 34.82
CA ALA A 542 -12.92 31.49 35.32
C ALA A 542 -13.81 31.41 36.57
N PHE A 543 -14.76 30.45 36.60
CA PHE A 543 -15.59 30.22 37.78
C PHE A 543 -14.76 29.80 38.99
N PHE A 544 -13.82 28.87 38.82
CA PHE A 544 -12.87 28.49 39.87
C PHE A 544 -12.01 29.66 40.33
N LEU A 545 -11.47 30.45 39.40
CA LEU A 545 -10.67 31.62 39.74
C LEU A 545 -11.45 32.69 40.49
N ALA A 546 -12.78 32.69 40.46
CA ALA A 546 -13.59 33.63 41.24
C ALA A 546 -13.51 33.33 42.75
N SER A 547 -13.31 32.06 43.14
CA SER A 547 -13.19 31.64 44.55
C SER A 547 -11.78 31.24 44.97
N TRP A 548 -10.83 31.14 44.03
CA TRP A 548 -9.46 30.76 44.34
C TRP A 548 -8.76 31.77 45.26
N VAL A 549 -8.04 31.25 46.26
CA VAL A 549 -7.18 32.02 47.17
C VAL A 549 -5.74 31.91 46.67
N PRO A 550 -5.05 33.03 46.39
CA PRO A 550 -3.70 33.01 45.85
C PRO A 550 -2.71 32.17 46.66
N ALA A 551 -2.09 31.20 46.00
CA ALA A 551 -0.95 30.45 46.48
C ALA A 551 0.24 30.64 45.53
N PRO A 552 1.49 30.45 45.98
CA PRO A 552 2.67 30.57 45.12
C PRO A 552 2.62 29.62 43.89
N VAL A 553 1.85 28.53 44.00
CA VAL A 553 1.64 27.53 42.96
C VAL A 553 0.19 27.05 42.99
N MET A 554 -0.46 26.89 41.84
CA MET A 554 -1.82 26.32 41.74
C MET A 554 -1.88 24.80 41.93
N GLY A 555 -0.78 24.07 41.73
CA GLY A 555 -0.68 22.64 42.06
C GLY A 555 -1.82 21.81 41.47
N GLN A 556 -2.51 21.07 42.33
CA GLN A 556 -3.74 20.33 42.01
C GLN A 556 -5.02 21.15 42.18
N ASP A 557 -4.95 22.31 42.83
CA ASP A 557 -6.09 23.23 42.94
C ASP A 557 -6.49 23.76 41.56
N GLY A 558 -5.55 23.83 40.60
CA GLY A 558 -5.81 24.16 39.20
C GLY A 558 -6.57 23.10 38.38
N TRP A 559 -7.31 22.18 39.02
CA TRP A 559 -8.03 21.07 38.38
C TRP A 559 -8.90 21.45 37.15
N PRO A 560 -9.59 22.62 37.07
CA PRO A 560 -10.43 22.93 35.91
C PRO A 560 -9.61 23.11 34.63
N TYR A 561 -8.34 23.54 34.75
CA TYR A 561 -7.46 23.70 33.60
C TYR A 561 -7.14 22.36 32.93
N SER A 562 -6.96 21.30 33.71
CA SER A 562 -6.56 20.00 33.16
C SER A 562 -7.73 19.24 32.56
N TYR A 563 -8.92 19.34 33.16
CA TYR A 563 -10.14 18.79 32.54
C TYR A 563 -10.57 19.61 31.31
N ALA A 564 -10.32 20.92 31.29
CA ALA A 564 -10.50 21.74 30.09
C ALA A 564 -9.61 21.23 28.93
N VAL A 565 -8.35 20.93 29.20
CA VAL A 565 -7.41 20.32 28.23
C VAL A 565 -7.92 18.97 27.73
N ALA A 566 -8.47 18.13 28.61
CA ALA A 566 -9.08 16.85 28.20
C ALA A 566 -10.17 17.03 27.13
N VAL A 567 -11.05 18.03 27.30
CA VAL A 567 -12.11 18.34 26.33
C VAL A 567 -11.54 18.95 25.04
N ILE A 568 -10.52 19.82 25.14
CA ILE A 568 -9.81 20.40 23.98
C ILE A 568 -9.18 19.27 23.15
N ASN A 569 -8.53 18.28 23.78
CA ASN A 569 -7.92 17.14 23.10
C ASN A 569 -8.96 16.30 22.36
N LEU A 570 -10.15 16.11 22.94
CA LEU A 570 -11.27 15.44 22.26
C LEU A 570 -11.78 16.23 21.03
N LEU A 571 -11.80 17.56 21.09
CA LEU A 571 -12.15 18.41 19.94
C LEU A 571 -11.12 18.27 18.80
N ILE A 572 -9.83 18.22 19.12
CA ILE A 572 -8.76 18.01 18.13
C ILE A 572 -8.92 16.63 17.47
N LEU A 573 -9.13 15.59 18.27
CA LEU A 573 -9.34 14.22 17.76
C LEU A 573 -10.56 14.10 16.82
N ARG A 574 -11.61 14.90 17.05
CA ARG A 574 -12.82 14.93 16.23
C ARG A 574 -12.72 15.86 15.01
N ASP A 575 -11.51 16.25 14.63
CA ASP A 575 -11.23 17.13 13.49
C ASP A 575 -11.84 18.54 13.63
N ARG A 576 -12.01 19.01 14.86
CA ARG A 576 -12.53 20.36 15.18
C ARG A 576 -11.43 21.24 15.77
N SER A 577 -10.22 21.15 15.23
CA SER A 577 -9.03 21.87 15.69
C SER A 577 -9.26 23.38 15.81
N ARG A 578 -9.98 24.01 14.86
CA ARG A 578 -10.33 25.44 14.92
C ARG A 578 -11.06 25.81 16.22
N TRP A 579 -12.00 24.98 16.66
CA TRP A 579 -12.76 25.20 17.88
C TRP A 579 -11.95 24.88 19.14
N ALA A 580 -11.03 23.92 19.07
CA ALA A 580 -10.08 23.64 20.15
C ALA A 580 -9.18 24.85 20.43
N TRP A 581 -8.63 25.48 19.38
CA TRP A 581 -7.83 26.71 19.50
C TRP A 581 -8.64 27.91 19.99
N LEU A 582 -9.89 28.06 19.54
CA LEU A 582 -10.79 29.09 20.05
C LEU A 582 -11.14 28.87 21.53
N ALA A 583 -11.36 27.62 21.95
CA ALA A 583 -11.61 27.29 23.35
C ALA A 583 -10.38 27.62 24.22
N LEU A 584 -9.17 27.27 23.75
CA LEU A 584 -7.91 27.61 24.45
C LEU A 584 -7.70 29.13 24.54
N ALA A 585 -7.92 29.86 23.46
CA ALA A 585 -7.83 31.32 23.45
C ALA A 585 -8.87 31.95 24.38
N GLY A 586 -10.10 31.41 24.40
CA GLY A 586 -11.15 31.79 25.33
C GLY A 586 -10.74 31.56 26.79
N THR A 587 -10.18 30.39 27.11
CA THR A 587 -9.64 30.07 28.44
C THR A 587 -8.54 31.05 28.85
N ALA A 588 -7.62 31.39 27.94
CA ALA A 588 -6.58 32.37 28.22
C ALA A 588 -7.17 33.77 28.49
N ALA A 589 -8.13 34.22 27.67
CA ALA A 589 -8.77 35.52 27.84
C ALA A 589 -9.55 35.63 29.14
N THR A 590 -10.35 34.62 29.49
CA THR A 590 -11.12 34.62 30.75
C THR A 590 -10.21 34.52 31.98
N THR A 591 -9.17 33.71 31.91
CA THR A 591 -8.15 33.56 32.96
C THR A 591 -7.42 34.87 33.22
N LEU A 592 -6.95 35.54 32.18
CA LEU A 592 -6.27 36.83 32.29
C LEU A 592 -7.22 37.94 32.76
N GLY A 593 -8.47 37.94 32.27
CA GLY A 593 -9.49 38.90 32.68
C GLY A 593 -9.83 38.81 34.17
N VAL A 594 -10.13 37.61 34.68
CA VAL A 594 -10.39 37.40 36.11
C VAL A 594 -9.13 37.69 36.93
N GLY A 595 -7.95 37.29 36.44
CA GLY A 595 -6.66 37.58 37.07
C GLY A 595 -6.42 39.08 37.25
N LEU A 596 -6.72 39.88 36.23
CA LEU A 596 -6.61 41.35 36.27
C LEU A 596 -7.60 41.96 37.27
N VAL A 597 -8.88 41.56 37.20
CA VAL A 597 -9.95 42.10 38.06
C VAL A 597 -9.70 41.79 39.54
N ARG A 598 -9.24 40.56 39.85
CA ARG A 598 -8.97 40.12 41.22
C ARG A 598 -7.52 40.37 41.68
N GLN A 599 -6.68 40.99 40.84
CA GLN A 599 -5.25 41.21 41.10
C GLN A 599 -4.49 39.94 41.55
N LEU A 600 -4.78 38.82 40.89
CA LEU A 600 -4.16 37.52 41.20
C LEU A 600 -2.69 37.49 40.74
N PRO A 601 -1.82 36.71 41.40
CA PRO A 601 -0.43 36.58 40.99
C PRO A 601 -0.31 36.01 39.57
N ALA A 602 0.46 36.69 38.71
CA ALA A 602 0.58 36.35 37.30
C ALA A 602 1.30 35.02 37.06
N VAL A 603 2.32 34.70 37.86
CA VAL A 603 3.17 33.50 37.67
C VAL A 603 2.36 32.18 37.63
N PRO A 604 1.53 31.83 38.62
CA PRO A 604 0.77 30.58 38.59
C PRO A 604 -0.26 30.51 37.45
N LEU A 605 -0.84 31.65 37.05
CA LEU A 605 -1.76 31.74 35.91
C LEU A 605 -1.02 31.45 34.59
N LEU A 606 0.11 32.12 34.37
CA LEU A 606 0.92 31.98 33.16
C LEU A 606 1.49 30.56 33.04
N VAL A 607 1.96 29.95 34.13
CA VAL A 607 2.43 28.56 34.12
C VAL A 607 1.30 27.61 33.72
N SER A 608 0.08 27.80 34.25
CA SER A 608 -1.06 26.93 33.93
C SER A 608 -1.49 27.07 32.47
N LEU A 609 -1.55 28.30 31.95
CA LEU A 609 -1.82 28.57 30.53
C LEU A 609 -0.72 28.01 29.62
N ALA A 610 0.54 28.11 30.03
CA ALA A 610 1.67 27.55 29.28
C ALA A 610 1.55 26.03 29.14
N TYR A 611 1.13 25.32 30.19
CA TYR A 611 0.86 23.87 30.12
C TYR A 611 -0.27 23.52 29.15
N GLN A 612 -1.37 24.27 29.16
CA GLN A 612 -2.49 24.03 28.23
C GLN A 612 -2.10 24.29 26.77
N LEU A 613 -1.41 25.41 26.52
CA LEU A 613 -0.89 25.75 25.20
C LEU A 613 0.06 24.67 24.72
N TYR A 614 0.98 24.25 25.58
CA TYR A 614 1.93 23.21 25.30
C TYR A 614 1.25 21.89 24.88
N ASP A 615 0.33 21.35 25.68
CA ASP A 615 -0.34 20.08 25.36
C ASP A 615 -1.15 20.17 24.04
N THR A 616 -1.89 21.27 23.87
CA THR A 616 -2.70 21.54 22.65
C THR A 616 -1.83 21.63 21.40
N THR A 617 -0.69 22.35 21.48
CA THR A 617 0.25 22.51 20.36
C THR A 617 0.88 21.18 19.97
N VAL A 618 1.31 20.38 20.95
CA VAL A 618 1.94 19.07 20.71
C VAL A 618 0.95 18.13 20.06
N LEU A 619 -0.26 17.97 20.63
CA LEU A 619 -1.23 17.04 20.09
C LEU A 619 -1.71 17.45 18.68
N SER A 620 -1.97 18.75 18.48
CA SER A 620 -2.33 19.29 17.15
C SER A 620 -1.20 19.10 16.14
N GLY A 621 0.05 19.34 16.55
CA GLY A 621 1.24 19.17 15.73
C GLY A 621 1.46 17.71 15.34
N VAL A 622 1.30 16.78 16.27
CA VAL A 622 1.34 15.33 16.02
C VAL A 622 0.28 14.92 15.02
N ILE A 623 -0.98 15.32 15.21
CA ILE A 623 -2.07 14.96 14.31
C ILE A 623 -1.85 15.55 12.91
N ALA A 624 -1.41 16.81 12.83
CA ALA A 624 -1.08 17.44 11.56
C ALA A 624 0.09 16.74 10.86
N LEU A 625 1.12 16.33 11.61
CA LEU A 625 2.28 15.62 11.08
C LEU A 625 1.89 14.22 10.59
N VAL A 626 1.13 13.45 11.38
CA VAL A 626 0.61 12.14 10.96
C VAL A 626 -0.22 12.27 9.68
N ARG A 627 -1.13 13.24 9.60
CA ARG A 627 -1.92 13.48 8.38
C ARG A 627 -1.07 13.91 7.18
N ARG A 628 -0.01 14.70 7.39
CA ARG A 628 0.93 15.09 6.34
C ARG A 628 1.73 13.89 5.84
N VAL A 629 2.18 13.03 6.75
CA VAL A 629 2.87 11.78 6.40
C VAL A 629 1.92 10.84 5.65
N GLU A 630 0.68 10.67 6.12
CA GLU A 630 -0.37 9.92 5.43
C GLU A 630 -0.60 10.44 3.99
N ALA A 631 -0.67 11.76 3.81
CA ALA A 631 -0.88 12.38 2.50
C ALA A 631 0.33 12.21 1.56
N ALA A 632 1.54 12.50 2.06
CA ALA A 632 2.77 12.44 1.27
C ALA A 632 3.14 11.00 0.87
N GLU A 633 2.98 10.05 1.78
CA GLU A 633 3.20 8.64 1.46
C GLU A 633 2.05 8.07 0.61
N GLY A 634 0.83 8.58 0.76
CA GLY A 634 -0.34 8.15 0.00
C GLY A 634 -0.17 8.28 -1.52
N GLU A 635 0.40 9.41 -1.98
CA GLU A 635 0.62 9.68 -3.41
C GLU A 635 1.74 8.80 -3.99
N ALA A 636 2.90 8.75 -3.33
CA ALA A 636 4.01 7.89 -3.76
C ALA A 636 3.62 6.40 -3.80
N ARG A 637 2.84 5.94 -2.80
CA ARG A 637 2.29 4.58 -2.77
C ARG A 637 1.26 4.35 -3.86
N HIS A 638 0.43 5.35 -4.18
CA HIS A 638 -0.54 5.20 -5.26
C HIS A 638 0.16 4.95 -6.59
N LEU A 639 1.19 5.74 -6.90
CA LEU A 639 1.98 5.56 -8.12
C LEU A 639 2.73 4.22 -8.16
N ALA A 640 3.40 3.84 -7.06
CA ALA A 640 4.08 2.55 -6.97
C ALA A 640 3.11 1.36 -7.10
N ARG A 641 1.89 1.48 -6.58
CA ARG A 641 0.83 0.46 -6.70
C ARG A 641 0.36 0.29 -8.13
N LEU A 642 0.10 1.40 -8.84
CA LEU A 642 -0.30 1.34 -10.25
C LEU A 642 0.78 0.65 -11.09
N ALA A 643 2.04 1.03 -10.90
CA ALA A 643 3.16 0.40 -11.58
C ALA A 643 3.30 -1.11 -11.24
N GLY A 644 3.13 -1.49 -9.96
CA GLY A 644 3.17 -2.89 -9.54
C GLY A 644 2.04 -3.73 -10.14
N LEU A 645 0.81 -3.19 -10.15
CA LEU A 645 -0.35 -3.84 -10.75
C LEU A 645 -0.17 -4.03 -12.26
N GLU A 646 0.32 -3.03 -12.98
CA GLU A 646 0.60 -3.10 -14.41
C GLU A 646 1.70 -4.12 -14.73
N GLN A 647 2.74 -4.19 -13.91
CA GLN A 647 3.82 -5.17 -14.05
C GLN A 647 3.29 -6.61 -13.86
N GLU A 648 2.55 -6.87 -12.76
CA GLU A 648 1.94 -8.19 -12.50
C GLU A 648 0.98 -8.59 -13.62
N ALA A 649 0.17 -7.66 -14.12
CA ALA A 649 -0.75 -7.85 -15.23
C ALA A 649 -0.03 -8.21 -16.53
N THR A 650 1.03 -7.48 -16.87
CA THR A 650 1.81 -7.69 -18.10
C THR A 650 2.51 -9.04 -18.07
N VAL A 651 3.11 -9.40 -16.94
CA VAL A 651 3.75 -10.72 -16.76
C VAL A 651 2.70 -11.83 -16.93
N ALA A 652 1.56 -11.73 -16.27
CA ALA A 652 0.50 -12.73 -16.38
C ALA A 652 -0.07 -12.87 -17.81
N ARG A 653 -0.18 -11.76 -18.55
CA ARG A 653 -0.57 -11.78 -19.97
C ARG A 653 0.44 -12.55 -20.82
N LEU A 654 1.72 -12.18 -20.71
CA LEU A 654 2.80 -12.76 -21.51
C LEU A 654 3.01 -14.25 -21.17
N GLU A 655 2.91 -14.63 -19.90
CA GLU A 655 2.98 -16.02 -19.47
C GLU A 655 1.88 -16.87 -20.11
N GLU A 656 0.63 -16.40 -20.10
CA GLU A 656 -0.50 -17.14 -20.64
C GLU A 656 -0.45 -17.20 -22.19
N GLU A 657 -0.07 -16.11 -22.85
CA GLU A 657 0.15 -16.07 -24.30
C GLU A 657 1.23 -17.08 -24.73
N ARG A 658 2.39 -17.07 -24.07
CA ARG A 658 3.49 -18.01 -24.33
C ARG A 658 3.09 -19.45 -24.04
N ARG A 659 2.32 -19.69 -22.97
CA ARG A 659 1.84 -21.04 -22.62
C ARG A 659 0.93 -21.62 -23.69
N LEU A 660 0.04 -20.81 -24.28
CA LEU A 660 -0.85 -21.28 -25.35
C LEU A 660 -0.09 -21.45 -26.67
N LEU A 661 0.74 -20.48 -27.05
CA LEU A 661 1.56 -20.57 -28.27
C LEU A 661 2.56 -21.73 -28.21
N GLY A 662 3.13 -22.04 -27.05
CA GLY A 662 3.97 -23.21 -26.84
C GLY A 662 3.24 -24.51 -27.19
N ARG A 663 2.00 -24.68 -26.71
CA ARG A 663 1.17 -25.84 -27.07
C ARG A 663 0.83 -25.89 -28.56
N VAL A 664 0.49 -24.75 -29.16
CA VAL A 664 0.22 -24.65 -30.61
C VAL A 664 1.46 -25.05 -31.41
N ARG A 665 2.63 -24.59 -31.00
CA ARG A 665 3.91 -24.94 -31.61
C ARG A 665 4.16 -26.44 -31.54
N ASP A 666 4.03 -27.06 -30.38
CA ASP A 666 4.28 -28.50 -30.20
C ASP A 666 3.44 -29.36 -31.16
N ILE A 667 2.19 -28.96 -31.40
CA ILE A 667 1.25 -29.67 -32.29
C ILE A 667 1.53 -29.36 -33.77
N SER A 668 1.69 -28.09 -34.13
CA SER A 668 1.70 -27.64 -35.53
C SER A 668 3.07 -27.69 -36.21
N HIS A 669 4.14 -27.50 -35.45
CA HIS A 669 5.50 -27.31 -35.98
C HIS A 669 6.00 -28.48 -36.85
N PRO A 670 5.79 -29.77 -36.49
CA PRO A 670 6.22 -30.89 -37.32
C PRO A 670 5.56 -30.93 -38.71
N VAL A 671 4.28 -30.59 -38.79
CA VAL A 671 3.51 -30.61 -40.04
C VAL A 671 3.82 -29.38 -40.90
N LEU A 672 3.95 -28.20 -40.28
CA LEU A 672 4.35 -26.98 -40.98
C LEU A 672 5.76 -27.08 -41.59
N ARG A 673 6.72 -27.73 -40.90
CA ARG A 673 8.05 -28.00 -41.49
C ARG A 673 7.97 -28.90 -42.70
N ARG A 674 7.20 -29.99 -42.63
CA ARG A 674 6.99 -30.89 -43.77
C ARG A 674 6.35 -30.16 -44.95
N LEU A 675 5.38 -29.29 -44.67
CA LEU A 675 4.73 -28.47 -45.69
C LEU A 675 5.68 -27.50 -46.40
N ARG A 676 6.62 -26.90 -45.66
CA ARG A 676 7.64 -26.01 -46.22
C ARG A 676 8.65 -26.76 -47.11
N ASP A 677 8.93 -28.03 -46.81
CA ASP A 677 9.99 -28.81 -47.45
C ASP A 677 9.44 -29.84 -48.48
N ALA A 678 8.13 -29.90 -48.69
CA ALA A 678 7.48 -30.91 -49.53
C ALA A 678 7.63 -30.62 -51.04
N PRO A 679 7.96 -31.62 -51.88
CA PRO A 679 7.94 -31.47 -53.33
C PRO A 679 6.51 -31.39 -53.88
N VAL A 680 6.34 -30.66 -54.99
CA VAL A 680 5.05 -30.46 -55.68
C VAL A 680 4.88 -31.50 -56.79
N PRO A 681 3.71 -32.14 -56.96
CA PRO A 681 2.45 -31.97 -56.23
C PRO A 681 2.44 -32.65 -54.85
N LEU A 682 1.67 -32.08 -53.91
CA LEU A 682 1.58 -32.52 -52.52
C LEU A 682 0.92 -33.91 -52.41
N GLU A 683 1.47 -34.79 -51.58
CA GLU A 683 0.92 -36.13 -51.33
C GLU A 683 -0.43 -36.07 -50.57
N ASP A 684 -1.38 -36.94 -50.94
CA ASP A 684 -2.66 -37.09 -50.24
C ASP A 684 -2.51 -37.44 -48.74
N SER A 685 -1.40 -38.12 -48.40
CA SER A 685 -1.02 -38.46 -47.03
C SER A 685 -0.79 -37.21 -46.15
N LEU A 686 -0.27 -36.13 -46.73
CA LEU A 686 0.02 -34.87 -46.06
C LEU A 686 -1.25 -34.04 -45.86
N GLY A 687 -2.17 -34.05 -46.84
CA GLY A 687 -3.48 -33.41 -46.70
C GLY A 687 -4.32 -33.98 -45.55
N ALA A 688 -4.24 -35.29 -45.31
CA ALA A 688 -4.88 -35.95 -44.17
C ALA A 688 -4.23 -35.53 -42.82
N GLN A 689 -2.89 -35.42 -42.77
CA GLN A 689 -2.18 -34.94 -41.57
C GLN A 689 -2.51 -33.48 -41.25
N VAL A 690 -2.58 -32.62 -42.27
CA VAL A 690 -2.94 -31.20 -42.14
C VAL A 690 -4.35 -31.05 -41.60
N SER A 691 -5.31 -31.78 -42.16
CA SER A 691 -6.71 -31.75 -41.70
C SER A 691 -6.85 -32.22 -40.25
N ARG A 692 -6.04 -33.20 -39.83
CA ARG A 692 -6.00 -33.68 -38.44
C ARG A 692 -5.45 -32.63 -37.48
N VAL A 693 -4.29 -32.04 -37.79
CA VAL A 693 -3.67 -30.99 -36.98
C VAL A 693 -4.54 -29.75 -36.91
N GLU A 694 -5.18 -29.37 -38.01
CA GLU A 694 -6.14 -28.26 -38.06
C GLU A 694 -7.31 -28.47 -37.09
N ALA A 695 -7.90 -29.67 -37.08
CA ALA A 695 -9.00 -30.00 -36.19
C ALA A 695 -8.58 -30.00 -34.71
N GLU A 696 -7.37 -30.50 -34.41
CA GLU A 696 -6.80 -30.49 -33.06
C GLU A 696 -6.49 -29.07 -32.56
N LEU A 697 -5.90 -28.22 -33.40
CA LEU A 697 -5.66 -26.81 -33.09
C LEU A 697 -6.96 -26.02 -32.92
N ARG A 698 -7.98 -26.28 -33.74
CA ARG A 698 -9.30 -25.66 -33.60
C ARG A 698 -9.93 -26.04 -32.26
N ASP A 699 -9.79 -27.28 -31.81
CA ASP A 699 -10.26 -27.71 -30.48
C ASP A 699 -9.45 -27.08 -29.35
N LEU A 700 -8.13 -26.95 -29.50
CA LEU A 700 -7.26 -26.28 -28.52
C LEU A 700 -7.66 -24.81 -28.32
N VAL A 701 -7.95 -24.12 -29.43
CA VAL A 701 -8.39 -22.72 -29.44
C VAL A 701 -9.79 -22.56 -28.87
N ARG A 702 -10.73 -23.41 -29.31
CA ARG A 702 -12.17 -23.28 -29.01
C ARG A 702 -12.52 -23.80 -27.62
N VAL A 703 -11.87 -24.87 -27.16
CA VAL A 703 -12.23 -25.58 -25.92
C VAL A 703 -10.98 -25.98 -25.11
N PRO A 704 -10.18 -25.00 -24.64
CA PRO A 704 -8.88 -25.25 -24.00
C PRO A 704 -8.95 -26.10 -22.72
N ARG A 705 -10.10 -26.13 -22.05
CA ARG A 705 -10.33 -26.91 -20.82
C ARG A 705 -10.50 -28.40 -21.08
N LEU A 706 -11.13 -28.78 -22.19
CA LEU A 706 -11.29 -30.18 -22.58
C LEU A 706 -10.01 -30.74 -23.21
N THR A 707 -9.28 -29.91 -23.94
CA THR A 707 -7.98 -30.26 -24.52
C THR A 707 -6.84 -30.32 -23.49
N ALA A 708 -7.07 -29.91 -22.24
CA ALA A 708 -6.14 -30.16 -21.14
C ALA A 708 -6.19 -31.61 -20.61
N LEU A 709 -7.13 -32.43 -21.08
CA LEU A 709 -7.35 -33.81 -20.63
C LEU A 709 -6.82 -34.79 -21.68
N PRO A 710 -5.66 -35.43 -21.46
CA PRO A 710 -4.98 -36.24 -22.49
C PRO A 710 -5.86 -37.39 -23.01
N ASP A 711 -6.53 -38.11 -22.12
CA ASP A 711 -7.35 -39.28 -22.47
C ASP A 711 -8.55 -38.90 -23.34
N LEU A 712 -9.11 -37.70 -23.12
CA LEU A 712 -10.22 -37.19 -23.91
C LEU A 712 -9.75 -36.77 -25.31
N VAL A 713 -8.62 -36.06 -25.40
CA VAL A 713 -8.02 -35.67 -26.68
C VAL A 713 -7.75 -36.91 -27.54
N GLU A 714 -7.19 -37.95 -26.93
CA GLU A 714 -6.88 -39.21 -27.59
C GLU A 714 -8.13 -39.97 -28.05
N ALA A 715 -9.20 -39.99 -27.24
CA ALA A 715 -10.46 -40.61 -27.63
C ALA A 715 -11.16 -39.84 -28.77
N VAL A 716 -11.18 -38.51 -28.72
CA VAL A 716 -11.72 -37.67 -29.80
C VAL A 716 -10.94 -37.88 -31.10
N ARG A 717 -9.61 -37.98 -31.01
CA ARG A 717 -8.72 -38.28 -32.13
C ARG A 717 -9.07 -39.62 -32.78
N ARG A 718 -9.12 -40.69 -31.99
CA ARG A 718 -9.50 -42.04 -32.48
C ARG A 718 -10.89 -42.06 -33.11
N ALA A 719 -11.86 -41.31 -32.56
CA ALA A 719 -13.20 -41.22 -33.12
C ALA A 719 -13.23 -40.50 -34.47
N ARG A 720 -12.52 -39.37 -34.60
CA ARG A 720 -12.41 -38.63 -35.88
C ARG A 720 -11.72 -39.44 -36.96
N GLU A 721 -10.70 -40.22 -36.62
CA GLU A 721 -10.02 -41.14 -37.54
C GLU A 721 -10.97 -42.22 -38.10
N ARG A 722 -12.00 -42.60 -37.35
CA ARG A 722 -13.07 -43.50 -37.81
C ARG A 722 -14.15 -42.81 -38.64
N GLY A 723 -14.09 -41.50 -38.85
CA GLY A 723 -15.11 -40.73 -39.59
C GLY A 723 -16.27 -40.20 -38.73
N VAL A 724 -16.13 -40.17 -37.40
CA VAL A 724 -17.13 -39.57 -36.50
C VAL A 724 -16.92 -38.04 -36.47
N ARG A 725 -18.01 -37.27 -36.63
CA ARG A 725 -17.98 -35.81 -36.39
C ARG A 725 -18.08 -35.55 -34.89
N VAL A 726 -17.10 -34.83 -34.33
CA VAL A 726 -17.08 -34.50 -32.90
C VAL A 726 -17.04 -32.99 -32.71
N THR A 727 -18.06 -32.46 -32.04
CA THR A 727 -18.18 -31.05 -31.68
C THR A 727 -17.95 -30.88 -30.18
N GLN A 728 -16.98 -30.05 -29.81
CA GLN A 728 -16.71 -29.70 -28.41
C GLN A 728 -17.17 -28.25 -28.13
N ILE A 729 -17.79 -28.02 -26.97
CA ILE A 729 -18.26 -26.70 -26.50
C ILE A 729 -17.95 -26.53 -25.01
N ASP A 730 -17.44 -25.36 -24.63
CA ASP A 730 -17.29 -24.97 -23.22
C ASP A 730 -18.04 -23.67 -22.95
N ASP A 731 -19.25 -23.82 -22.38
CA ASP A 731 -20.05 -22.68 -21.92
C ASP A 731 -19.83 -22.38 -20.43
N ALA A 732 -19.09 -23.24 -19.71
CA ALA A 732 -18.71 -23.01 -18.33
C ALA A 732 -17.74 -21.81 -18.21
N GLY A 733 -16.96 -21.53 -19.25
CA GLY A 733 -16.01 -20.40 -19.31
C GLY A 733 -16.58 -19.04 -19.74
N ARG A 734 -17.84 -18.96 -20.18
CA ARG A 734 -18.44 -17.75 -20.81
C ARG A 734 -19.27 -16.86 -19.87
N ALA A 735 -19.27 -17.11 -18.56
CA ALA A 735 -20.01 -16.27 -17.62
C ALA A 735 -19.45 -14.84 -17.61
N ALA A 736 -20.11 -13.92 -18.35
CA ALA A 736 -19.80 -12.51 -18.35
C ALA A 736 -19.94 -11.93 -16.93
N PRO A 737 -19.09 -10.98 -16.51
CA PRO A 737 -19.34 -10.21 -15.31
C PRO A 737 -20.66 -9.45 -15.49
N THR A 738 -21.65 -9.74 -14.66
CA THR A 738 -22.80 -8.84 -14.51
C THR A 738 -22.25 -7.51 -14.00
N PRO A 739 -22.54 -6.37 -14.65
CA PRO A 739 -22.09 -5.08 -14.14
C PRO A 739 -22.66 -4.93 -12.73
N ALA A 740 -21.78 -4.71 -11.76
CA ALA A 740 -22.17 -4.39 -10.41
C ALA A 740 -23.11 -3.19 -10.46
N THR A 741 -24.34 -3.37 -10.02
CA THR A 741 -25.23 -2.26 -9.67
C THR A 741 -24.49 -1.39 -8.67
N VAL A 742 -24.01 -0.24 -9.14
CA VAL A 742 -23.54 0.86 -8.30
C VAL A 742 -24.70 1.23 -7.37
N PRO A 743 -24.54 1.20 -6.03
CA PRO A 743 -25.59 1.67 -5.14
C PRO A 743 -25.80 3.16 -5.36
N GLY A 744 -26.98 3.50 -5.91
CA GLY A 744 -27.67 4.80 -5.90
C GLY A 744 -26.83 6.07 -5.79
N THR A 745 -26.57 6.71 -6.93
CA THR A 745 -26.69 8.17 -7.01
C THR A 745 -28.11 8.47 -7.47
N GLY A 746 -28.95 8.94 -6.55
CA GLY A 746 -30.32 9.35 -6.84
C GLY A 746 -30.31 10.58 -7.75
N GLY A 747 -30.59 10.36 -9.03
CA GLY A 747 -30.93 11.40 -10.00
C GLY A 747 -32.34 11.10 -10.53
N VAL A 748 -33.33 11.81 -10.01
CA VAL A 748 -34.72 11.75 -10.46
C VAL A 748 -34.80 12.24 -11.91
N VAL A 749 -35.29 11.39 -12.81
CA VAL A 749 -35.84 11.80 -14.10
C VAL A 749 -37.32 11.40 -14.08
N PRO A 750 -38.28 12.33 -14.27
CA PRO A 750 -39.70 12.01 -14.17
C PRO A 750 -40.17 11.34 -15.46
N GLY A 751 -40.61 10.09 -15.35
CA GLY A 751 -41.32 9.35 -16.40
C GLY A 751 -42.83 9.46 -16.22
N ALA A 752 -43.51 9.76 -17.31
CA ALA A 752 -44.93 10.04 -17.42
C ALA A 752 -45.86 8.84 -17.13
N GLY A 753 -47.06 9.21 -16.66
CA GLY A 753 -48.35 8.52 -16.59
C GLY A 753 -48.53 7.09 -17.11
N GLY A 754 -49.20 6.29 -16.28
CA GLY A 754 -49.80 5.01 -16.66
C GLY A 754 -50.65 4.43 -15.54
N SER A 755 -51.94 4.75 -15.57
CA SER A 755 -53.04 4.39 -14.67
C SER A 755 -53.46 2.91 -14.67
N GLY A 756 -53.90 2.38 -13.52
CA GLY A 756 -54.95 1.35 -13.45
C GLY A 756 -54.72 0.17 -12.48
N PRO A 757 -55.77 -0.45 -11.89
CA PRO A 757 -55.88 -0.61 -10.43
C PRO A 757 -56.23 -2.02 -9.88
N GLY A 758 -56.22 -2.16 -8.54
CA GLY A 758 -56.89 -3.22 -7.76
C GLY A 758 -56.01 -4.44 -7.46
N ALA A 759 -56.09 -5.17 -6.34
CA ALA A 759 -56.89 -5.19 -5.11
C ALA A 759 -55.99 -5.92 -4.05
N GLY A 760 -56.00 -5.61 -2.76
CA GLY A 760 -57.00 -6.09 -1.80
C GLY A 760 -56.78 -7.57 -1.43
N GLY A 761 -56.13 -7.87 -0.29
CA GLY A 761 -56.02 -9.24 0.22
C GLY A 761 -55.20 -9.39 1.50
N THR A 762 -55.89 -9.43 2.63
CA THR A 762 -55.42 -9.61 4.02
C THR A 762 -55.30 -11.09 4.44
N VAL A 763 -54.65 -11.30 5.61
CA VAL A 763 -54.71 -12.46 6.56
C VAL A 763 -53.62 -13.52 6.35
N SER A 764 -52.60 -13.65 7.21
CA SER A 764 -52.51 -14.17 8.60
C SER A 764 -52.65 -15.69 8.71
N GLY A 765 -51.73 -16.35 9.41
CA GLY A 765 -51.90 -17.76 9.83
C GLY A 765 -50.59 -18.51 10.08
N ALA A 766 -50.34 -18.78 11.36
CA ALA A 766 -49.18 -19.48 11.92
C ALA A 766 -49.16 -21.00 11.66
N GLY A 767 -48.00 -21.63 11.86
CA GLY A 767 -47.88 -23.09 11.99
C GLY A 767 -46.44 -23.56 11.91
N GLY A 768 -45.92 -24.21 12.95
CA GLY A 768 -44.50 -24.39 13.19
C GLY A 768 -43.81 -25.54 12.44
N MET A 769 -42.48 -25.58 12.57
CA MET A 769 -41.69 -26.77 12.27
C MET A 769 -40.39 -26.81 13.07
N ALA A 770 -40.11 -28.01 13.59
CA ALA A 770 -38.89 -28.44 14.28
C ALA A 770 -37.70 -28.58 13.30
N PRO A 771 -36.46 -28.86 13.78
CA PRO A 771 -35.23 -28.36 13.18
C PRO A 771 -34.78 -29.16 11.96
N GLY A 772 -34.76 -28.50 10.80
CA GLY A 772 -34.11 -28.97 9.58
C GLY A 772 -32.78 -28.27 9.39
N VAL A 773 -31.71 -29.08 9.36
CA VAL A 773 -30.39 -28.86 8.75
C VAL A 773 -30.20 -27.51 8.06
N VAL A 774 -29.33 -26.67 8.65
CA VAL A 774 -28.85 -25.41 8.08
C VAL A 774 -28.14 -25.71 6.75
N GLY A 775 -28.82 -25.43 5.64
CA GLY A 775 -28.17 -25.23 4.35
C GLY A 775 -27.38 -23.91 4.37
N PRO A 776 -26.27 -23.79 3.62
CA PRO A 776 -25.48 -22.58 3.63
C PRO A 776 -26.24 -21.41 2.97
N ASP A 777 -26.26 -20.28 3.68
CA ASP A 777 -26.78 -18.97 3.26
C ASP A 777 -26.37 -18.57 1.83
N PRO A 778 -27.28 -18.00 1.01
CA PRO A 778 -26.97 -17.49 -0.33
C PRO A 778 -26.37 -16.06 -0.30
N GLY A 779 -25.55 -15.74 0.70
CA GLY A 779 -25.11 -14.37 1.02
C GLY A 779 -23.65 -14.01 0.74
N ALA A 780 -22.84 -14.91 0.20
CA ALA A 780 -21.41 -14.67 -0.07
C ALA A 780 -21.11 -14.81 -1.57
N VAL A 781 -21.32 -13.75 -2.35
CA VAL A 781 -20.88 -13.70 -3.75
C VAL A 781 -19.39 -13.39 -3.78
N GLY A 782 -18.56 -14.42 -3.59
CA GLY A 782 -17.19 -14.40 -4.07
C GLY A 782 -17.18 -14.41 -5.61
N PRO A 783 -16.13 -13.89 -6.27
CA PRO A 783 -16.00 -14.00 -7.72
C PRO A 783 -16.00 -15.49 -8.09
N ARG A 784 -17.06 -15.94 -8.77
CA ARG A 784 -17.24 -17.34 -9.16
C ARG A 784 -16.11 -17.73 -10.10
N THR A 785 -15.14 -18.49 -9.59
CA THR A 785 -14.13 -19.17 -10.38
C THR A 785 -14.81 -20.14 -11.34
N CYS A 786 -14.29 -20.31 -12.56
CA CYS A 786 -14.76 -21.35 -13.48
C CYS A 786 -14.81 -22.69 -12.73
N PRO A 787 -15.95 -23.41 -12.73
CA PRO A 787 -16.06 -24.68 -12.01
C PRO A 787 -15.07 -25.69 -12.60
N PRO A 788 -14.44 -26.57 -11.80
CA PRO A 788 -13.49 -27.57 -12.31
C PRO A 788 -14.17 -28.53 -13.32
N VAL A 789 -13.37 -29.24 -14.11
CA VAL A 789 -13.93 -30.26 -15.02
C VAL A 789 -14.48 -31.42 -14.18
N PRO A 790 -15.73 -31.86 -14.38
CA PRO A 790 -16.33 -32.93 -13.59
C PRO A 790 -15.60 -34.26 -13.82
N ALA A 791 -15.30 -34.99 -12.73
CA ALA A 791 -14.50 -36.21 -12.77
C ALA A 791 -15.13 -37.32 -13.64
N GLY A 792 -16.46 -37.37 -13.73
CA GLY A 792 -17.19 -38.35 -14.54
C GLY A 792 -17.18 -38.06 -16.05
N LEU A 793 -16.68 -36.90 -16.50
CA LEU A 793 -16.73 -36.51 -17.91
C LEU A 793 -15.89 -37.40 -18.80
N VAL A 794 -14.62 -37.60 -18.45
CA VAL A 794 -13.67 -38.32 -19.31
C VAL A 794 -14.12 -39.77 -19.52
N PRO A 795 -14.47 -40.56 -18.48
CA PRO A 795 -14.94 -41.92 -18.67
C PRO A 795 -16.25 -42.00 -19.49
N ALA A 796 -17.19 -41.07 -19.26
CA ALA A 796 -18.45 -41.03 -20.00
C ALA A 796 -18.23 -40.70 -21.48
N ALA A 797 -17.39 -39.69 -21.76
CA ALA A 797 -17.07 -39.27 -23.12
C ALA A 797 -16.32 -40.36 -23.89
N VAL A 798 -15.33 -41.00 -23.27
CA VAL A 798 -14.57 -42.10 -23.89
C VAL A 798 -15.50 -43.24 -24.29
N ARG A 799 -16.44 -43.66 -23.43
CA ARG A 799 -17.41 -44.71 -23.75
C ARG A 799 -18.28 -44.36 -24.96
N VAL A 800 -18.84 -43.16 -25.00
CA VAL A 800 -19.71 -42.73 -26.11
C VAL A 800 -18.90 -42.59 -27.40
N LEU A 801 -17.68 -42.06 -27.32
CA LEU A 801 -16.79 -41.93 -28.47
C LEU A 801 -16.36 -43.29 -29.02
N ASP A 802 -16.01 -44.25 -28.16
CA ASP A 802 -15.60 -45.61 -28.58
C ASP A 802 -16.77 -46.39 -29.22
N ALA A 803 -18.01 -46.15 -28.80
CA ALA A 803 -19.21 -46.76 -29.39
C ALA A 803 -19.67 -46.11 -30.71
N ALA A 804 -19.16 -44.92 -31.06
CA ALA A 804 -19.56 -44.18 -32.26
C ALA A 804 -18.94 -44.74 -33.55
N GLN A 805 -19.74 -44.77 -34.61
CA GLN A 805 -19.39 -45.28 -35.94
C GLN A 805 -19.28 -44.15 -36.97
N SER A 806 -18.65 -44.43 -38.12
CA SER A 806 -18.48 -43.47 -39.21
C SER A 806 -19.80 -42.80 -39.60
N GLY A 807 -19.82 -41.47 -39.71
CA GLY A 807 -21.03 -40.68 -40.01
C GLY A 807 -21.81 -40.16 -38.80
N ASP A 808 -21.56 -40.69 -37.59
CA ASP A 808 -22.16 -40.18 -36.36
C ASP A 808 -21.70 -38.76 -36.02
N ASP A 809 -22.55 -38.01 -35.33
CA ASP A 809 -22.24 -36.67 -34.78
C ASP A 809 -22.33 -36.70 -33.25
N VAL A 810 -21.19 -36.46 -32.58
CA VAL A 810 -21.05 -36.48 -31.12
C VAL A 810 -20.77 -35.07 -30.61
N LEU A 811 -21.63 -34.55 -29.73
CA LEU A 811 -21.47 -33.27 -29.05
C LEU A 811 -20.99 -33.51 -27.61
N ILE A 812 -19.90 -32.86 -27.22
CA ILE A 812 -19.42 -32.80 -25.82
C ILE A 812 -19.51 -31.34 -25.37
N ARG A 813 -20.35 -31.05 -24.37
CA ARG A 813 -20.61 -29.69 -23.91
C ARG A 813 -20.42 -29.58 -22.40
N LEU A 814 -19.54 -28.69 -21.95
CA LEU A 814 -19.50 -28.26 -20.55
C LEU A 814 -20.61 -27.24 -20.31
N SER A 815 -21.41 -27.46 -19.28
CA SER A 815 -22.56 -26.63 -18.94
C SER A 815 -22.15 -25.41 -18.11
N PRO A 816 -22.88 -24.28 -18.20
CA PRO A 816 -22.67 -23.14 -17.30
C PRO A 816 -22.93 -23.55 -15.84
N PRO A 817 -22.33 -22.85 -14.84
CA PRO A 817 -22.43 -23.18 -13.41
C PRO A 817 -23.85 -23.19 -12.81
N HIS A 818 -24.87 -22.79 -13.58
CA HIS A 818 -26.28 -22.83 -13.20
C HIS A 818 -27.09 -23.87 -13.98
N GLY A 819 -26.42 -24.70 -14.78
CA GLY A 819 -27.05 -25.80 -15.51
C GLY A 819 -27.44 -26.97 -14.60
N ALA A 820 -28.43 -27.74 -15.02
CA ALA A 820 -28.93 -28.92 -14.29
C ALA A 820 -27.87 -30.01 -14.08
N CYS A 821 -26.86 -30.06 -14.95
CA CYS A 821 -25.73 -30.99 -14.92
C CYS A 821 -24.45 -30.25 -15.33
N ALA A 822 -23.28 -30.80 -14.97
CA ALA A 822 -21.98 -30.18 -15.24
C ALA A 822 -21.50 -30.34 -16.68
N ALA A 823 -21.91 -31.42 -17.35
CA ALA A 823 -21.64 -31.62 -18.76
C ALA A 823 -22.69 -32.51 -19.43
N VAL A 824 -22.82 -32.36 -20.75
CA VAL A 824 -23.72 -33.15 -21.59
C VAL A 824 -22.93 -33.74 -22.75
N ILE A 825 -23.08 -35.04 -22.98
CA ILE A 825 -22.55 -35.76 -24.14
C ILE A 825 -23.74 -36.29 -24.94
N ARG A 826 -23.81 -35.99 -26.24
CA ARG A 826 -24.94 -36.40 -27.10
C ARG A 826 -24.44 -37.00 -28.41
N ARG A 827 -24.98 -38.16 -28.81
CA ARG A 827 -24.74 -38.78 -30.13
C ARG A 827 -25.99 -38.70 -31.01
N ARG A 828 -25.93 -37.97 -32.11
CA ARG A 828 -27.09 -37.58 -32.95
C ARG A 828 -27.57 -38.63 -33.97
N GLY A 829 -26.99 -39.82 -34.02
CA GLY A 829 -27.45 -40.95 -34.85
C GLY A 829 -28.32 -41.99 -34.12
N HIS A 830 -28.26 -42.05 -32.79
CA HIS A 830 -28.89 -43.09 -31.96
C HIS A 830 -29.71 -42.53 -30.76
N GLU A 831 -29.92 -41.20 -30.71
CA GLU A 831 -30.56 -40.48 -29.58
C GLU A 831 -29.95 -40.75 -28.19
N GLU A 832 -28.67 -41.11 -28.11
CA GLU A 832 -27.98 -41.33 -26.83
C GLU A 832 -27.57 -39.97 -26.20
N LEU A 833 -28.06 -39.72 -24.97
CA LEU A 833 -27.77 -38.53 -24.16
C LEU A 833 -27.21 -38.96 -22.80
N VAL A 834 -26.00 -38.51 -22.47
CA VAL A 834 -25.35 -38.77 -21.19
C VAL A 834 -25.15 -37.45 -20.46
N GLU A 835 -25.77 -37.32 -19.29
CA GLU A 835 -25.61 -36.17 -18.41
C GLU A 835 -24.61 -36.49 -17.30
N VAL A 836 -23.61 -35.62 -17.13
CA VAL A 836 -22.59 -35.76 -16.09
C VAL A 836 -22.95 -34.81 -14.95
N PRO A 837 -23.18 -35.30 -13.71
CA PRO A 837 -23.52 -34.46 -12.56
C PRO A 837 -22.33 -33.58 -12.12
N TRP A 838 -22.63 -32.56 -11.30
CA TRP A 838 -21.66 -31.63 -10.70
C TRP A 838 -20.69 -32.28 -9.74
#